data_AF-A0A8S9YBF0-F1
#
_entry.id   AF-A0A8S9YBF0-F1
#
_cell.length_a   1.000
_cell.length_b   1.000
_cell.length_c   1.000
_cell.angle_alpha   90.00
_cell.angle_beta   90.00
_cell.angle_gamma   90.00
#
_symmetry.space_group_name_H-M   'P 1'
#
loop_
_entity.id
_entity.type
_entity.pdbx_description
1 polymer ?
#
loop_
_entity_poly.entity_id
_entity_poly.type
_entity_poly.pdbx_seq_one_letter_code
_entity_poly.pdbx_strand_id
1 'polypeptide(L)'
;EIRTELLPTPLKFHYTFNLRELSRLLQGLLQSSSERFKGPKKFLRLWRHECLRVFRDRMVDEEDVSIINNIILNHMNNAFSDEVNYASMDPILFGDYWAAASEEDPRLYEDMQDYDVCKAIVEELLFNYRETEGNMELVLFNDALEHLGAIHRILRLDGGHALLVGVSGSGKKCLAKLAAYIANVKTFEIVLRRGYHEAEFREDLKTLYTNMSTNKDDHMFLVCEEHIRDESFLELINNMLTTGFVSALFCEDEKNAIQENLWAEAEASIRAEAVASGNMNVLINKETVWNYFKASCASRLHLVLCMNPTGDTLRTRCRDFPGIVKCTTIDWYFPWPEQALYAVACSLIDPKFSQVPTMHWEAVVTNVVNIHRSVQAASTEFKRQLRRINYVTATNYILFITGFLKILDSKTNENIAQQKRLQGGLEKLHETAIQIEQLNVKLAVQKVVLEEKTSSCETLMAEINEATVVATTKKTQAQEKSIELAKQAKIIVAEKGEAEAALAEALPAVEAARNALDELEKNDVTEIRAFATPPKPVQMVGEALCHILQSGEISWKAARGLMADANFISTLQQMDVEAIPLKNIQNLKDLIAKRKMTYDDVRLASKAGGGFYKFVLAVITFHDVAREVRPKRERVKALEREYNKAKRDLQKLTDEVAQLEETLFSLRRQFDSAQTEMENLKKEMDVMRRQLMAAQKLTDGLGSEKERWIQELANLGSEQKCLLGSSLIASAFLCYLGPFTSEFRERLLYKEWLNSIIHDG
;
A
#
# COMPACT_ATOMS: atom_id res chain seq x y z
N GLU A 1 -50.39 7.31 -63.27
CA GLU A 1 -49.10 7.98 -63.03
C GLU A 1 -48.14 7.04 -62.30
N ILE A 2 -48.25 6.85 -60.98
CA ILE A 2 -47.30 5.98 -60.24
C ILE A 2 -47.20 4.56 -60.86
N ARG A 3 -48.33 3.89 -61.09
CA ARG A 3 -48.38 2.56 -61.71
C ARG A 3 -47.83 2.51 -63.15
N THR A 4 -47.89 3.62 -63.88
CA THR A 4 -47.47 3.69 -65.29
C THR A 4 -45.99 4.05 -65.43
N GLU A 5 -45.45 4.86 -64.52
CA GLU A 5 -44.06 5.31 -64.55
C GLU A 5 -43.12 4.36 -63.82
N LEU A 6 -43.55 3.76 -62.70
CA LEU A 6 -42.73 2.88 -61.88
C LEU A 6 -43.14 1.41 -62.11
N LEU A 7 -42.44 0.76 -63.04
CA LEU A 7 -42.67 -0.65 -63.40
C LEU A 7 -41.76 -1.61 -62.61
N PRO A 8 -42.22 -2.84 -62.35
CA PRO A 8 -41.41 -3.83 -61.66
C PRO A 8 -40.23 -4.28 -62.54
N THR A 9 -39.04 -4.31 -61.96
CA THR A 9 -37.80 -4.82 -62.57
C THR A 9 -37.20 -5.91 -61.67
N PRO A 10 -36.20 -6.70 -62.13
CA PRO A 10 -35.56 -7.70 -61.26
C PRO A 10 -34.96 -7.15 -59.96
N LEU A 11 -34.54 -5.88 -59.94
CA LEU A 11 -34.08 -5.18 -58.73
C LEU A 11 -35.24 -4.56 -57.93
N LYS A 12 -36.30 -4.14 -58.61
CA LYS A 12 -37.50 -3.48 -58.06
C LYS A 12 -38.72 -4.40 -58.18
N PHE A 13 -38.58 -5.67 -57.78
CA PHE A 13 -39.57 -6.71 -58.07
C PHE A 13 -40.89 -6.50 -57.31
N HIS A 14 -40.86 -5.76 -56.21
CA HIS A 14 -42.00 -5.45 -55.35
C HIS A 14 -42.78 -4.21 -55.79
N TYR A 15 -42.40 -3.54 -56.90
CA TYR A 15 -43.11 -2.37 -57.44
C TYR A 15 -44.40 -2.80 -58.15
N THR A 16 -45.31 -3.34 -57.36
CA THR A 16 -46.62 -3.81 -57.78
C THR A 16 -47.67 -2.94 -57.10
N PHE A 17 -48.53 -2.32 -57.90
CA PHE A 17 -49.59 -1.44 -57.42
C PHE A 17 -50.94 -2.01 -57.84
N ASN A 18 -51.79 -2.30 -56.87
CA ASN A 18 -53.12 -2.88 -57.05
C ASN A 18 -54.16 -2.13 -56.18
N LEU A 19 -55.40 -2.62 -56.13
CA LEU A 19 -56.48 -1.95 -55.38
C LEU A 19 -56.28 -1.99 -53.85
N ARG A 20 -55.42 -2.88 -53.33
CA ARG A 20 -55.10 -2.95 -51.90
C ARG A 20 -54.38 -1.70 -51.42
N GLU A 21 -53.51 -1.10 -52.23
CA GLU A 21 -52.87 0.18 -51.89
C GLU A 21 -53.91 1.28 -51.66
N LEU A 22 -54.94 1.37 -52.51
CA LEU A 22 -56.03 2.32 -52.32
C LEU A 22 -56.84 2.00 -51.06
N SER A 23 -57.11 0.72 -50.79
CA SER A 23 -57.77 0.31 -49.55
C SER A 23 -56.97 0.74 -48.32
N ARG A 24 -55.64 0.54 -48.32
CA ARG A 24 -54.75 0.92 -47.21
C ARG A 24 -54.66 2.43 -47.03
N LEU A 25 -54.67 3.19 -48.12
CA LEU A 25 -54.74 4.65 -48.08
C LEU A 25 -56.02 5.11 -47.38
N LEU A 26 -57.18 4.56 -47.81
CA LEU A 26 -58.48 4.89 -47.22
C LEU A 26 -58.57 4.46 -45.76
N GLN A 27 -58.08 3.27 -45.40
CA GLN A 27 -58.03 2.81 -44.02
C GLN A 27 -57.22 3.73 -43.12
N GLY A 28 -56.07 4.24 -43.59
CA GLY A 28 -55.29 5.23 -42.86
C GLY A 28 -56.04 6.56 -42.67
N LEU A 29 -56.69 7.06 -43.72
CA LEU A 29 -57.53 8.26 -43.63
C LEU A 29 -58.70 8.11 -42.64
N LEU A 30 -59.26 6.90 -42.53
CA LEU A 30 -60.36 6.60 -41.61
C LEU A 30 -59.94 6.61 -40.12
N GLN A 31 -58.63 6.68 -39.83
CA GLN A 31 -58.16 6.92 -38.45
C GLN A 31 -58.36 8.38 -38.01
N SER A 32 -58.76 9.28 -38.91
CA SER A 32 -59.03 10.68 -38.57
C SER A 32 -60.26 10.84 -37.68
N SER A 33 -60.13 11.68 -36.65
CA SER A 33 -61.25 12.10 -35.79
C SER A 33 -61.67 13.54 -36.07
N SER A 34 -62.97 13.83 -35.96
CA SER A 34 -63.53 15.18 -36.14
C SER A 34 -63.01 16.18 -35.10
N GLU A 35 -62.50 15.70 -33.97
CA GLU A 35 -61.91 16.50 -32.91
C GLU A 35 -60.56 17.12 -33.32
N ARG A 36 -59.68 16.33 -33.96
CA ARG A 36 -58.32 16.74 -34.32
C ARG A 36 -58.23 17.33 -35.73
N PHE A 37 -59.02 16.80 -36.67
CA PHE A 37 -58.99 17.21 -38.08
C PHE A 37 -60.07 18.25 -38.39
N LYS A 38 -59.81 19.49 -37.97
CA LYS A 38 -60.67 20.65 -38.30
C LYS A 38 -60.19 21.32 -39.58
N GLY A 39 -61.01 21.25 -40.63
CA GLY A 39 -60.81 21.95 -41.91
C GLY A 39 -59.92 21.21 -42.93
N PRO A 40 -59.88 21.71 -44.18
CA PRO A 40 -59.24 21.02 -45.30
C PRO A 40 -57.73 20.92 -45.19
N LYS A 41 -57.05 21.92 -44.60
CA LYS A 41 -55.57 21.98 -44.48
C LYS A 41 -54.99 20.78 -43.74
N LYS A 42 -55.54 20.44 -42.57
CA LYS A 42 -55.06 19.32 -41.74
C LYS A 42 -55.38 17.97 -42.38
N PHE A 43 -56.56 17.83 -42.99
CA PHE A 43 -56.95 16.60 -43.66
C PHE A 43 -56.12 16.35 -44.93
N LEU A 44 -55.82 17.40 -45.71
CA LEU A 44 -54.94 17.31 -46.87
C LEU A 44 -53.52 16.89 -46.48
N ARG A 45 -53.03 17.36 -45.33
CA ARG A 45 -51.74 16.95 -44.78
C ARG A 45 -51.74 15.48 -44.35
N LEU A 46 -52.81 14.99 -43.71
CA LEU A 46 -52.99 13.57 -43.43
C LEU A 46 -53.02 12.74 -44.72
N TRP A 47 -53.73 13.22 -45.74
CA TRP A 47 -53.74 12.56 -47.05
C TRP A 47 -52.35 12.45 -47.66
N ARG A 48 -51.53 13.51 -47.60
CA ARG A 48 -50.12 13.46 -48.00
C ARG A 48 -49.37 12.39 -47.20
N HIS A 49 -49.51 12.37 -45.87
CA HIS A 49 -48.87 11.37 -45.01
C HIS A 49 -49.21 9.95 -45.47
N GLU A 50 -50.50 9.64 -45.63
CA GLU A 50 -50.97 8.32 -46.06
C GLU A 50 -50.47 7.95 -47.46
N CYS A 51 -50.39 8.91 -48.39
CA CYS A 51 -49.78 8.68 -49.70
C CYS A 51 -48.30 8.31 -49.58
N LEU A 52 -47.54 9.00 -48.73
CA LEU A 52 -46.13 8.69 -48.49
C LEU A 52 -45.99 7.27 -47.91
N ARG A 53 -46.75 6.94 -46.86
CA ARG A 53 -46.69 5.61 -46.22
C ARG A 53 -47.08 4.44 -47.13
N VAL A 54 -48.00 4.66 -48.07
CA VAL A 54 -48.45 3.58 -48.98
C VAL A 54 -47.55 3.46 -50.21
N PHE A 55 -47.12 4.59 -50.79
CA PHE A 55 -46.44 4.63 -52.09
C PHE A 55 -44.94 4.91 -52.00
N ARG A 56 -44.49 5.83 -51.13
CA ARG A 56 -43.06 6.22 -51.01
C ARG A 56 -42.24 5.18 -50.25
N ASP A 57 -42.74 4.68 -49.12
CA ASP A 57 -41.93 3.87 -48.18
C ASP A 57 -41.42 2.54 -48.78
N ARG A 58 -41.98 2.08 -49.90
CA ARG A 58 -41.50 0.87 -50.62
C ARG A 58 -40.39 1.14 -51.65
N MET A 59 -40.03 2.41 -51.89
CA MET A 59 -39.04 2.78 -52.90
C MET A 59 -37.61 2.41 -52.45
N VAL A 60 -36.75 2.13 -53.42
CA VAL A 60 -35.38 1.61 -53.19
C VAL A 60 -34.32 2.67 -53.45
N ASP A 61 -34.60 3.59 -54.37
CA ASP A 61 -33.68 4.64 -54.82
C ASP A 61 -34.25 6.03 -54.50
N GLU A 62 -33.37 7.00 -54.20
CA GLU A 62 -33.76 8.39 -53.95
C GLU A 62 -34.41 9.07 -55.16
N GLU A 63 -34.02 8.65 -56.38
CA GLU A 63 -34.62 9.13 -57.62
C GLU A 63 -36.13 8.79 -57.67
N ASP A 64 -36.50 7.54 -57.38
CA ASP A 64 -37.90 7.10 -57.38
C ASP A 64 -38.71 7.81 -56.28
N VAL A 65 -38.09 8.01 -55.10
CA VAL A 65 -38.69 8.79 -54.01
C VAL A 65 -39.01 10.21 -54.47
N SER A 66 -38.08 10.85 -55.19
CA SER A 66 -38.30 12.21 -55.71
C SER A 66 -39.44 12.27 -56.74
N ILE A 67 -39.56 11.26 -57.61
CA ILE A 67 -40.63 11.16 -58.61
C ILE A 67 -42.00 11.10 -57.91
N ILE A 68 -42.15 10.24 -56.90
CA ILE A 68 -43.41 10.10 -56.16
C ILE A 68 -43.76 11.37 -55.41
N ASN A 69 -42.79 11.99 -54.75
CA ASN A 69 -43.00 13.25 -54.05
C ASN A 69 -43.52 14.34 -55.02
N ASN A 70 -42.93 14.43 -56.22
CA ASN A 70 -43.37 15.37 -57.25
C ASN A 70 -44.78 15.06 -57.76
N ILE A 71 -45.11 13.79 -58.01
CA ILE A 71 -46.46 13.38 -58.42
C ILE A 71 -47.49 13.80 -57.35
N ILE A 72 -47.24 13.48 -56.08
CA ILE A 72 -48.14 13.82 -54.97
C ILE A 72 -48.32 15.34 -54.88
N LEU A 73 -47.23 16.10 -54.92
CA LEU A 73 -47.26 17.56 -54.85
C LEU A 73 -48.02 18.19 -56.03
N ASN A 74 -47.85 17.66 -57.25
CA ASN A 74 -48.56 18.14 -58.44
C ASN A 74 -50.08 17.94 -58.30
N HIS A 75 -50.52 16.75 -57.83
CA HIS A 75 -51.95 16.49 -57.59
C HIS A 75 -52.52 17.38 -56.47
N MET A 76 -51.76 17.61 -55.40
CA MET A 76 -52.15 18.55 -54.34
C MET A 76 -52.32 19.97 -54.90
N ASN A 77 -51.35 20.46 -55.68
CA ASN A 77 -51.38 21.82 -56.24
C ASN A 77 -52.55 22.02 -57.20
N ASN A 78 -52.88 21.00 -58.00
CA ASN A 78 -53.98 21.07 -58.95
C ASN A 78 -55.36 21.06 -58.27
N ALA A 79 -55.50 20.34 -57.15
CA ALA A 79 -56.79 20.16 -56.48
C ALA A 79 -57.05 21.15 -55.34
N PHE A 80 -56.01 21.60 -54.62
CA PHE A 80 -56.13 22.36 -53.36
C PHE A 80 -55.04 23.44 -53.22
N SER A 81 -54.94 24.35 -54.19
CA SER A 81 -53.85 25.34 -54.30
C SER A 81 -53.63 26.20 -53.05
N ASP A 82 -54.69 26.52 -52.30
CA ASP A 82 -54.62 27.45 -51.16
C ASP A 82 -54.10 26.77 -49.88
N GLU A 83 -54.27 25.44 -49.79
CA GLU A 83 -53.93 24.62 -48.64
C GLU A 83 -52.60 23.88 -48.78
N VAL A 84 -52.06 23.73 -50.00
CA VAL A 84 -50.83 22.97 -50.28
C VAL A 84 -49.65 23.47 -49.45
N ASN A 85 -49.48 24.78 -49.31
CA ASN A 85 -48.34 25.35 -48.58
C ASN A 85 -48.22 24.80 -47.15
N TYR A 86 -49.35 24.56 -46.47
CA TYR A 86 -49.35 23.96 -45.14
C TYR A 86 -49.17 22.43 -45.19
N ALA A 87 -49.87 21.76 -46.10
CA ALA A 87 -49.83 20.31 -46.19
C ALA A 87 -48.45 19.78 -46.63
N SER A 88 -47.68 20.57 -47.40
CA SER A 88 -46.36 20.23 -47.91
C SER A 88 -45.20 20.54 -46.96
N MET A 89 -45.46 21.08 -45.76
CA MET A 89 -44.39 21.31 -44.77
C MET A 89 -43.79 19.98 -44.29
N ASP A 90 -42.49 19.96 -44.01
CA ASP A 90 -41.81 18.84 -43.34
C ASP A 90 -41.31 19.32 -41.96
N PRO A 91 -41.24 18.42 -40.96
CA PRO A 91 -41.46 16.98 -41.02
C PRO A 91 -42.94 16.55 -40.99
N ILE A 92 -43.22 15.29 -41.36
CA ILE A 92 -44.58 14.71 -41.39
C ILE A 92 -44.70 13.44 -40.55
N LEU A 93 -44.98 13.63 -39.26
CA LEU A 93 -44.99 12.57 -38.26
C LEU A 93 -46.38 12.43 -37.67
N PHE A 94 -47.06 11.32 -37.95
CA PHE A 94 -48.38 11.04 -37.39
C PHE A 94 -48.35 9.84 -36.44
N GLY A 95 -49.07 9.94 -35.33
CA GLY A 95 -49.22 8.90 -34.31
C GLY A 95 -50.11 9.39 -33.16
N ASP A 96 -50.26 8.56 -32.13
CA ASP A 96 -51.00 8.88 -30.90
C ASP A 96 -50.06 8.89 -29.67
N TYR A 97 -48.82 9.33 -29.88
CA TYR A 97 -47.74 9.25 -28.90
C TYR A 97 -48.06 9.94 -27.56
N TRP A 98 -48.86 11.02 -27.58
CA TRP A 98 -49.24 11.75 -26.37
C TRP A 98 -50.06 10.92 -25.39
N ALA A 99 -51.02 10.14 -25.91
CA ALA A 99 -51.88 9.26 -25.12
C ALA A 99 -51.27 7.86 -24.93
N ALA A 100 -50.08 7.60 -25.47
CA ALA A 100 -49.40 6.33 -25.28
C ALA A 100 -48.88 6.16 -23.84
N ALA A 101 -48.57 7.27 -23.15
CA ALA A 101 -48.07 7.27 -21.77
C ALA A 101 -49.17 7.31 -20.69
N SER A 102 -50.43 7.59 -21.07
CA SER A 102 -51.56 7.76 -20.15
C SER A 102 -52.67 6.75 -20.46
N GLU A 103 -53.16 6.02 -19.46
CA GLU A 103 -54.27 5.08 -19.62
C GLU A 103 -55.66 5.77 -19.64
N GLU A 104 -55.73 7.04 -19.23
CA GLU A 104 -56.99 7.77 -19.06
C GLU A 104 -57.45 8.53 -20.33
N ASP A 105 -56.50 8.87 -21.23
CA ASP A 105 -56.78 9.69 -22.40
C ASP A 105 -57.12 8.86 -23.66
N PRO A 106 -58.08 9.33 -24.49
CA PRO A 106 -58.40 8.64 -25.74
C PRO A 106 -57.22 8.73 -26.73
N ARG A 107 -56.84 7.57 -27.28
CA ARG A 107 -55.77 7.41 -28.27
C ARG A 107 -56.14 7.96 -29.66
N LEU A 108 -55.92 9.25 -29.85
CA LEU A 108 -56.25 9.97 -31.08
C LEU A 108 -55.03 10.06 -32.03
N TYR A 109 -55.25 9.73 -33.30
CA TYR A 109 -54.23 9.85 -34.34
C TYR A 109 -54.03 11.32 -34.73
N GLU A 110 -52.82 11.85 -34.55
CA GLU A 110 -52.52 13.25 -34.81
C GLU A 110 -51.10 13.50 -35.32
N ASP A 111 -50.88 14.72 -35.82
CA ASP A 111 -49.61 15.18 -36.40
C ASP A 111 -48.76 15.87 -35.33
N MET A 112 -47.53 15.38 -35.15
CA MET A 112 -46.58 15.89 -34.16
C MET A 112 -45.85 17.15 -34.62
N GLN A 113 -45.81 17.41 -35.94
CA GLN A 113 -45.20 18.58 -36.61
C GLN A 113 -43.68 18.79 -36.43
N ASP A 114 -43.07 18.31 -35.35
CA ASP A 114 -41.67 18.56 -35.02
C ASP A 114 -40.94 17.28 -34.58
N TYR A 115 -39.72 17.07 -35.08
CA TYR A 115 -38.90 15.92 -34.69
C TYR A 115 -38.46 15.98 -33.23
N ASP A 116 -38.11 17.15 -32.69
CA ASP A 116 -37.59 17.28 -31.32
C ASP A 116 -38.68 16.97 -30.29
N VAL A 117 -39.92 17.43 -30.56
CA VAL A 117 -41.08 17.11 -29.73
C VAL A 117 -41.40 15.62 -29.79
N CYS A 118 -41.45 15.03 -31.00
CA CYS A 118 -41.69 13.61 -31.17
C CYS A 118 -40.59 12.78 -30.50
N LYS A 119 -39.32 13.19 -30.65
CA LYS A 119 -38.16 12.53 -30.05
C LYS A 119 -38.25 12.52 -28.53
N ALA A 120 -38.53 13.65 -27.90
CA ALA A 120 -38.61 13.73 -26.44
C ALA A 120 -39.67 12.77 -25.86
N ILE A 121 -40.83 12.69 -26.51
CA ILE A 121 -41.92 11.78 -26.07
C ILE A 121 -41.53 10.33 -26.30
N VAL A 122 -40.95 10.01 -27.46
CA VAL A 122 -40.51 8.63 -27.76
C VAL A 122 -39.34 8.21 -26.85
N GLU A 123 -38.48 9.13 -26.43
CA GLU A 123 -37.42 8.87 -25.45
C GLU A 123 -37.99 8.52 -24.08
N GLU A 124 -39.05 9.20 -23.64
CA GLU A 124 -39.79 8.85 -22.41
C GLU A 124 -40.46 7.47 -22.53
N LEU A 125 -41.11 7.18 -23.66
CA LEU A 125 -41.72 5.87 -23.92
C LEU A 125 -40.67 4.75 -23.99
N LEU A 126 -39.49 5.03 -24.56
CA LEU A 126 -38.36 4.10 -24.59
C LEU A 126 -37.79 3.89 -23.19
N PHE A 127 -37.78 4.91 -22.33
CA PHE A 127 -37.41 4.76 -20.93
C PHE A 127 -38.39 3.84 -20.20
N ASN A 128 -39.69 4.04 -20.36
CA ASN A 128 -40.73 3.18 -19.77
C ASN A 128 -40.62 1.73 -20.27
N TYR A 129 -40.39 1.53 -21.57
CA TYR A 129 -40.13 0.21 -22.15
C TYR A 129 -38.95 -0.50 -21.45
N ARG A 130 -37.86 0.23 -21.18
CA ARG A 130 -36.67 -0.33 -20.52
C ARG A 130 -36.96 -0.78 -19.09
N GLU A 131 -37.88 -0.14 -18.39
CA GLU A 131 -38.30 -0.54 -17.05
C GLU A 131 -39.24 -1.75 -17.06
N THR A 132 -40.13 -1.86 -18.04
CA THR A 132 -41.18 -2.91 -18.06
C THR A 132 -40.78 -4.18 -18.81
N GLU A 133 -40.29 -4.05 -20.05
CA GLU A 133 -40.09 -5.18 -20.99
C GLU A 133 -38.62 -5.61 -21.06
N GLY A 134 -37.69 -4.72 -20.72
CA GLY A 134 -36.26 -4.98 -20.62
C GLY A 134 -35.39 -4.02 -21.41
N ASN A 135 -34.07 -4.10 -21.21
CA ASN A 135 -33.15 -3.10 -21.75
C ASN A 135 -33.01 -3.21 -23.28
N MET A 136 -33.32 -2.11 -23.98
CA MET A 136 -33.12 -1.95 -25.42
C MET A 136 -32.23 -0.73 -25.69
N GLU A 137 -31.07 -0.99 -26.30
CA GLU A 137 -30.17 0.05 -26.80
C GLU A 137 -30.63 0.50 -28.18
N LEU A 138 -31.35 1.61 -28.23
CA LEU A 138 -31.83 2.25 -29.44
C LEU A 138 -31.49 3.74 -29.38
N VAL A 139 -30.91 4.27 -30.46
CA VAL A 139 -30.64 5.70 -30.63
C VAL A 139 -31.68 6.27 -31.57
N LEU A 140 -32.33 7.36 -31.16
CA LEU A 140 -33.38 8.02 -31.91
C LEU A 140 -32.84 9.22 -32.71
N PHE A 141 -33.05 9.16 -34.02
CA PHE A 141 -32.77 10.21 -35.00
C PHE A 141 -33.95 10.31 -35.98
N ASN A 142 -33.93 11.29 -36.88
CA ASN A 142 -35.11 11.68 -37.68
C ASN A 142 -35.70 10.50 -38.47
N ASP A 143 -34.89 9.78 -39.25
CA ASP A 143 -35.40 8.63 -40.03
C ASP A 143 -35.89 7.49 -39.12
N ALA A 144 -35.27 7.29 -37.95
CA ALA A 144 -35.73 6.29 -36.99
C ALA A 144 -37.14 6.62 -36.48
N LEU A 145 -37.45 7.90 -36.27
CA LEU A 145 -38.79 8.36 -35.91
C LEU A 145 -39.78 8.20 -37.07
N GLU A 146 -39.36 8.44 -38.31
CA GLU A 146 -40.20 8.20 -39.49
C GLU A 146 -40.55 6.72 -39.67
N HIS A 147 -39.57 5.84 -39.54
CA HIS A 147 -39.77 4.38 -39.61
C HIS A 147 -40.59 3.88 -38.43
N LEU A 148 -40.36 4.41 -37.21
CA LEU A 148 -41.20 4.11 -36.05
C LEU A 148 -42.66 4.48 -36.32
N GLY A 149 -42.90 5.68 -36.86
CA GLY A 149 -44.24 6.13 -37.24
C GLY A 149 -44.87 5.26 -38.34
N ALA A 150 -44.10 4.82 -39.32
CA ALA A 150 -44.57 3.90 -40.35
C ALA A 150 -45.02 2.55 -39.77
N ILE A 151 -44.19 1.93 -38.91
CA ILE A 151 -44.52 0.65 -38.28
C ILE A 151 -45.71 0.81 -37.34
N HIS A 152 -45.70 1.84 -36.50
CA HIS A 152 -46.78 2.13 -35.58
C HIS A 152 -48.12 2.33 -36.32
N ARG A 153 -48.11 3.07 -37.43
CA ARG A 153 -49.28 3.24 -38.31
C ARG A 153 -49.77 1.91 -38.90
N ILE A 154 -48.87 0.97 -39.21
CA ILE A 154 -49.26 -0.38 -39.69
C ILE A 154 -49.89 -1.21 -38.57
N LEU A 155 -49.34 -1.16 -37.36
CA LEU A 155 -49.85 -1.91 -36.21
C LEU A 155 -51.22 -1.42 -35.73
N ARG A 156 -51.58 -0.15 -35.98
CA ARG A 156 -52.92 0.38 -35.69
C ARG A 156 -54.01 -0.10 -36.65
N LEU A 157 -53.64 -0.65 -37.80
CA LEU A 157 -54.60 -1.09 -38.82
C LEU A 157 -54.98 -2.55 -38.58
N ASP A 158 -56.28 -2.86 -38.55
CA ASP A 158 -56.78 -4.24 -38.49
C ASP A 158 -56.19 -5.08 -39.63
N GLY A 159 -55.58 -6.23 -39.29
CA GLY A 159 -54.90 -7.08 -40.25
C GLY A 159 -53.69 -6.40 -40.93
N GLY A 160 -53.11 -5.39 -40.30
CA GLY A 160 -51.91 -4.70 -40.76
C GLY A 160 -50.67 -5.57 -40.61
N HIS A 161 -49.98 -5.83 -41.71
CA HIS A 161 -48.71 -6.57 -41.72
C HIS A 161 -47.60 -5.70 -42.32
N ALA A 162 -46.39 -5.81 -41.78
CA ALA A 162 -45.24 -5.03 -42.21
C ALA A 162 -44.12 -5.93 -42.77
N LEU A 163 -43.51 -5.50 -43.86
CA LEU A 163 -42.27 -6.04 -44.38
C LEU A 163 -41.21 -4.95 -44.29
N LEU A 164 -40.33 -5.08 -43.29
CA LEU A 164 -39.25 -4.15 -43.03
C LEU A 164 -38.01 -4.65 -43.78
N VAL A 165 -37.58 -3.88 -44.77
CA VAL A 165 -36.46 -4.26 -45.63
C VAL A 165 -35.31 -3.31 -45.40
N GLY A 166 -34.16 -3.84 -44.99
CA GLY A 166 -32.97 -3.01 -44.75
C GLY A 166 -31.73 -3.84 -44.48
N VAL A 167 -30.57 -3.23 -44.62
CA VAL A 167 -29.30 -3.87 -44.27
C VAL A 167 -29.23 -4.22 -42.77
N SER A 168 -28.35 -5.14 -42.40
CA SER A 168 -28.14 -5.51 -40.99
C SER A 168 -27.72 -4.29 -40.15
N GLY A 169 -28.21 -4.21 -38.92
CA GLY A 169 -27.95 -3.09 -38.01
C GLY A 169 -28.79 -1.84 -38.22
N SER A 170 -29.71 -1.81 -39.19
CA SER A 170 -30.55 -0.63 -39.47
C SER A 170 -31.65 -0.34 -38.42
N GLY A 171 -31.72 -1.10 -37.33
CA GLY A 171 -32.67 -0.86 -36.24
C GLY A 171 -34.07 -1.47 -36.39
N LYS A 172 -34.39 -2.15 -37.51
CA LYS A 172 -35.72 -2.75 -37.81
C LYS A 172 -36.38 -3.47 -36.64
N LYS A 173 -35.64 -4.40 -36.02
CA LYS A 173 -36.12 -5.24 -34.91
C LYS A 173 -36.47 -4.41 -33.67
N CYS A 174 -35.60 -3.47 -33.30
CA CYS A 174 -35.77 -2.60 -32.14
C CYS A 174 -36.94 -1.63 -32.34
N LEU A 175 -37.02 -1.01 -33.52
CA LEU A 175 -38.13 -0.10 -33.87
C LEU A 175 -39.47 -0.83 -33.91
N ALA A 176 -39.52 -2.07 -34.42
CA ALA A 176 -40.74 -2.87 -34.41
C ALA A 176 -41.22 -3.18 -32.98
N LYS A 177 -40.31 -3.56 -32.07
CA LYS A 177 -40.64 -3.80 -30.66
C LYS A 177 -41.12 -2.54 -29.94
N LEU A 178 -40.45 -1.40 -30.18
CA LEU A 178 -40.88 -0.13 -29.61
C LEU A 178 -42.24 0.31 -30.17
N ALA A 179 -42.47 0.19 -31.47
CA ALA A 179 -43.76 0.50 -32.09
C ALA A 179 -44.89 -0.36 -31.51
N ALA A 180 -44.64 -1.66 -31.31
CA ALA A 180 -45.60 -2.56 -30.70
C ALA A 180 -45.92 -2.18 -29.26
N TYR A 181 -44.91 -1.81 -28.46
CA TYR A 181 -45.13 -1.33 -27.11
C TYR A 181 -45.99 -0.05 -27.08
N ILE A 182 -45.67 0.94 -27.93
CA ILE A 182 -46.45 2.18 -28.04
C ILE A 182 -47.90 1.89 -28.43
N ALA A 183 -48.11 0.95 -29.36
CA ALA A 183 -49.44 0.54 -29.80
C ALA A 183 -50.18 -0.41 -28.82
N ASN A 184 -49.60 -0.75 -27.65
CA ASN A 184 -50.11 -1.78 -26.72
C ASN A 184 -50.28 -3.18 -27.36
N VAL A 185 -49.47 -3.50 -28.35
CA VAL A 185 -49.47 -4.79 -29.06
C VAL A 185 -48.42 -5.72 -28.43
N LYS A 186 -48.84 -6.91 -28.00
CA LYS A 186 -47.94 -7.89 -27.38
C LYS A 186 -47.00 -8.52 -28.40
N THR A 187 -45.70 -8.45 -28.15
CA THR A 187 -44.70 -9.03 -29.05
C THR A 187 -44.51 -10.53 -28.83
N PHE A 188 -44.62 -11.32 -29.88
CA PHE A 188 -44.29 -12.74 -29.92
C PHE A 188 -43.07 -12.96 -30.81
N GLU A 189 -42.07 -13.68 -30.30
CA GLU A 189 -40.81 -13.99 -31.00
C GLU A 189 -40.45 -15.46 -30.75
N ILE A 190 -40.02 -16.16 -31.81
CA ILE A 190 -39.57 -17.55 -31.69
C ILE A 190 -38.12 -17.62 -31.20
N VAL A 191 -37.81 -18.62 -30.37
CA VAL A 191 -36.46 -18.84 -29.84
C VAL A 191 -35.87 -20.10 -30.46
N LEU A 192 -34.96 -19.91 -31.41
CA LEU A 192 -34.32 -21.02 -32.11
C LEU A 192 -33.44 -21.86 -31.17
N ARG A 193 -33.74 -23.15 -31.06
CA ARG A 193 -32.93 -24.15 -30.34
C ARG A 193 -32.13 -25.04 -31.31
N ARG A 194 -31.19 -25.83 -30.80
CA ARG A 194 -30.54 -26.87 -31.62
C ARG A 194 -31.59 -27.93 -31.98
N GLY A 195 -31.73 -28.25 -33.26
CA GLY A 195 -32.76 -29.17 -33.75
C GLY A 195 -34.15 -28.53 -33.93
N TYR A 196 -34.26 -27.20 -34.00
CA TYR A 196 -35.52 -26.53 -34.30
C TYR A 196 -35.91 -26.72 -35.78
N HIS A 197 -37.03 -27.38 -36.02
CA HIS A 197 -37.61 -27.72 -37.32
C HIS A 197 -39.08 -27.26 -37.40
N GLU A 198 -39.79 -27.68 -38.44
CA GLU A 198 -41.19 -27.27 -38.69
C GLU A 198 -42.15 -27.71 -37.57
N ALA A 199 -41.88 -28.85 -36.93
CA ALA A 199 -42.73 -29.37 -35.86
C ALA A 199 -42.73 -28.43 -34.64
N GLU A 200 -41.55 -27.98 -34.20
CA GLU A 200 -41.42 -27.02 -33.09
C GLU A 200 -42.03 -25.66 -33.46
N PHE A 201 -41.86 -25.23 -34.72
CA PHE A 201 -42.49 -24.00 -35.21
C PHE A 201 -44.01 -24.06 -35.17
N ARG A 202 -44.62 -25.20 -35.54
CA ARG A 202 -46.07 -25.41 -35.42
C ARG A 202 -46.54 -25.35 -33.97
N GLU A 203 -45.78 -25.89 -33.02
CA GLU A 203 -46.10 -25.80 -31.58
C GLU A 203 -46.00 -24.36 -31.04
N ASP A 204 -45.00 -23.58 -31.50
CA ASP A 204 -44.92 -22.14 -31.17
C ASP A 204 -46.13 -21.38 -31.73
N LEU A 205 -46.56 -21.68 -32.96
CA LEU A 205 -47.77 -21.09 -33.54
C LEU A 205 -49.04 -21.49 -32.78
N LYS A 206 -49.16 -22.75 -32.33
CA LYS A 206 -50.27 -23.18 -31.47
C LYS A 206 -50.33 -22.35 -30.20
N THR A 207 -49.16 -22.11 -29.59
CA THR A 207 -49.03 -21.31 -28.37
C THR A 207 -49.50 -19.88 -28.62
N LEU A 208 -49.09 -19.26 -29.73
CA LEU A 208 -49.54 -17.93 -30.13
C LEU A 208 -51.07 -17.85 -30.27
N TYR A 209 -51.68 -18.72 -31.08
CA TYR A 209 -53.13 -18.70 -31.29
C TYR A 209 -53.91 -19.04 -30.01
N THR A 210 -53.39 -19.94 -29.17
CA THR A 210 -54.00 -20.25 -27.87
C THR A 210 -53.98 -19.04 -26.95
N ASN A 211 -52.88 -18.28 -26.92
CA ASN A 211 -52.82 -17.05 -26.15
C ASN A 211 -53.84 -16.00 -26.64
N MET A 212 -54.03 -15.89 -27.96
CA MET A 212 -55.06 -15.01 -28.55
C MET A 212 -56.50 -15.45 -28.23
N SER A 213 -56.71 -16.71 -27.86
CA SER A 213 -58.03 -17.21 -27.43
C SER A 213 -58.40 -16.77 -26.02
N THR A 214 -57.39 -16.60 -25.16
CA THR A 214 -57.58 -16.26 -23.74
C THR A 214 -57.49 -14.75 -23.51
N ASN A 215 -56.67 -14.07 -24.30
CA ASN A 215 -56.37 -12.66 -24.14
C ASN A 215 -57.01 -11.80 -25.23
N LYS A 216 -57.44 -10.59 -24.84
CA LYS A 216 -58.07 -9.63 -25.75
C LYS A 216 -57.08 -8.74 -26.49
N ASP A 217 -55.84 -8.69 -26.02
CA ASP A 217 -54.81 -7.85 -26.61
C ASP A 217 -54.48 -8.25 -28.06
N ASP A 218 -54.00 -7.27 -28.82
CA ASP A 218 -53.43 -7.48 -30.15
C ASP A 218 -52.03 -8.06 -30.04
N HIS A 219 -51.62 -8.84 -31.05
CA HIS A 219 -50.35 -9.55 -31.04
C HIS A 219 -49.52 -9.25 -32.28
N MET A 220 -48.24 -8.91 -32.07
CA MET A 220 -47.26 -8.76 -33.13
C MET A 220 -46.37 -10.00 -33.17
N PHE A 221 -46.42 -10.77 -34.27
CA PHE A 221 -45.44 -11.82 -34.51
C PHE A 221 -44.25 -11.27 -35.30
N LEU A 222 -43.11 -11.16 -34.62
CA LEU A 222 -41.87 -10.64 -35.16
C LEU A 222 -40.97 -11.76 -35.70
N VAL A 223 -40.82 -11.81 -37.02
CA VAL A 223 -39.97 -12.80 -37.71
C VAL A 223 -38.78 -12.08 -38.36
N CYS A 224 -37.58 -12.40 -37.91
CA CYS A 224 -36.35 -11.92 -38.52
C CYS A 224 -35.79 -12.97 -39.48
N GLU A 225 -34.97 -12.55 -40.43
CA GLU A 225 -34.33 -13.46 -41.37
C GLU A 225 -33.52 -14.58 -40.68
N GLU A 226 -32.92 -14.30 -39.51
CA GLU A 226 -32.19 -15.33 -38.74
C GLU A 226 -33.10 -16.46 -38.20
N HIS A 227 -34.41 -16.20 -38.08
CA HIS A 227 -35.40 -17.18 -37.63
C HIS A 227 -35.76 -18.20 -38.73
N ILE A 228 -35.53 -17.87 -40.00
CA ILE A 228 -35.92 -18.68 -41.14
C ILE A 228 -34.80 -19.66 -41.47
N ARG A 229 -34.80 -20.81 -40.78
CA ARG A 229 -33.86 -21.91 -41.03
C ARG A 229 -34.27 -22.83 -42.16
N ASP A 230 -35.58 -23.00 -42.33
CA ASP A 230 -36.18 -23.84 -43.35
C ASP A 230 -37.24 -23.03 -44.12
N GLU A 231 -37.32 -23.25 -45.43
CA GLU A 231 -38.25 -22.54 -46.31
C GLU A 231 -39.71 -22.97 -46.07
N SER A 232 -39.93 -24.15 -45.45
CA SER A 232 -41.24 -24.60 -44.97
C SER A 232 -41.91 -23.60 -44.02
N PHE A 233 -41.14 -22.82 -43.26
CA PHE A 233 -41.69 -21.82 -42.34
C PHE A 233 -42.38 -20.68 -43.10
N LEU A 234 -41.84 -20.32 -44.27
CA LEU A 234 -42.41 -19.28 -45.11
C LEU A 234 -43.71 -19.70 -45.79
N GLU A 235 -43.92 -21.00 -46.01
CA GLU A 235 -45.23 -21.51 -46.47
C GLU A 235 -46.31 -21.24 -45.42
N LEU A 236 -46.03 -21.55 -44.14
CA LEU A 236 -46.93 -21.30 -43.02
C LEU A 236 -47.17 -19.80 -42.82
N ILE A 237 -46.12 -18.97 -42.87
CA ILE A 237 -46.24 -17.51 -42.78
C ILE A 237 -47.05 -16.95 -43.95
N ASN A 238 -46.85 -17.45 -45.17
CA ASN A 238 -47.62 -17.03 -46.35
C ASN A 238 -49.10 -17.37 -46.19
N ASN A 239 -49.43 -18.52 -45.60
CA ASN A 239 -50.80 -18.85 -45.23
C ASN A 239 -51.34 -17.85 -44.21
N MET A 240 -50.60 -17.56 -43.14
CA MET A 240 -51.01 -16.54 -42.15
C MET A 240 -51.24 -15.16 -42.78
N LEU A 241 -50.38 -14.72 -43.69
CA LEU A 241 -50.52 -13.44 -44.39
C LEU A 241 -51.73 -13.38 -45.33
N THR A 242 -52.21 -14.53 -45.84
CA THR A 242 -53.29 -14.58 -46.83
C THR A 242 -54.64 -14.90 -46.22
N THR A 243 -54.70 -15.79 -45.24
CA THR A 243 -55.93 -16.24 -44.58
C THR A 243 -56.06 -15.76 -43.13
N GLY A 244 -55.01 -15.19 -42.53
CA GLY A 244 -54.97 -14.82 -41.11
C GLY A 244 -54.89 -16.00 -40.14
N PHE A 245 -54.86 -17.24 -40.65
CA PHE A 245 -54.92 -18.45 -39.84
C PHE A 245 -54.31 -19.66 -40.55
N VAL A 246 -53.53 -20.48 -39.84
CA VAL A 246 -52.95 -21.73 -40.37
C VAL A 246 -53.95 -22.88 -40.29
N SER A 247 -54.33 -23.43 -41.43
CA SER A 247 -55.22 -24.60 -41.49
C SER A 247 -54.54 -25.87 -40.97
N ALA A 248 -55.32 -26.77 -40.35
CA ALA A 248 -54.87 -28.06 -39.82
C ALA A 248 -53.73 -27.98 -38.77
N LEU A 249 -53.65 -26.88 -38.02
CA LEU A 249 -52.70 -26.71 -36.93
C LEU A 249 -53.10 -27.46 -35.65
N PHE A 250 -54.39 -27.43 -35.32
CA PHE A 250 -54.94 -27.99 -34.08
C PHE A 250 -55.63 -29.34 -34.28
N CYS A 251 -55.45 -30.24 -33.31
CA CYS A 251 -56.24 -31.46 -33.17
C CYS A 251 -57.68 -31.13 -32.71
N GLU A 252 -58.64 -32.06 -32.90
CA GLU A 252 -60.04 -31.82 -32.54
C GLU A 252 -60.23 -31.51 -31.04
N ASP A 253 -59.47 -32.15 -30.15
CA ASP A 253 -59.53 -31.88 -28.71
C ASP A 253 -59.07 -30.46 -28.35
N GLU A 254 -57.98 -29.99 -28.97
CA GLU A 254 -57.45 -28.63 -28.79
C GLU A 254 -58.44 -27.59 -29.33
N LYS A 255 -59.09 -27.86 -30.47
CA LYS A 255 -60.14 -26.99 -31.02
C LYS A 255 -61.33 -26.85 -30.08
N ASN A 256 -61.79 -27.95 -29.49
CA ASN A 256 -62.89 -27.93 -28.53
C ASN A 256 -62.54 -27.07 -27.31
N ALA A 257 -61.32 -27.20 -26.78
CA ALA A 257 -60.87 -26.38 -25.65
C ALA A 257 -60.85 -24.87 -25.98
N ILE A 258 -60.35 -24.49 -27.16
CA ILE A 258 -60.37 -23.08 -27.61
C ILE A 258 -61.82 -22.60 -27.78
N GLN A 259 -62.69 -23.40 -28.40
CA GLN A 259 -64.09 -23.05 -28.59
C GLN A 259 -64.84 -22.87 -27.26
N GLU A 260 -64.57 -23.69 -26.25
CA GLU A 260 -65.15 -23.54 -24.92
C GLU A 260 -64.72 -22.23 -24.25
N ASN A 261 -63.44 -21.86 -24.36
CA ASN A 261 -62.93 -20.60 -23.82
C ASN A 261 -63.57 -19.37 -24.48
N LEU A 262 -63.79 -19.40 -25.80
CA LEU A 262 -64.34 -18.28 -26.58
C LEU A 262 -65.87 -18.26 -26.65
N TRP A 263 -66.56 -19.31 -26.20
CA TRP A 263 -67.98 -19.50 -26.49
C TRP A 263 -68.85 -18.30 -26.08
N ALA A 264 -68.70 -17.84 -24.84
CA ALA A 264 -69.51 -16.76 -24.30
C ALA A 264 -69.29 -15.42 -25.04
N GLU A 265 -68.04 -15.13 -25.44
CA GLU A 265 -67.69 -13.91 -26.15
C GLU A 265 -68.14 -13.95 -27.61
N ALA A 266 -67.86 -15.05 -28.31
CA ALA A 266 -68.27 -15.25 -29.69
C ALA A 266 -69.81 -15.17 -29.81
N GLU A 267 -70.54 -15.76 -28.86
CA GLU A 267 -72.00 -15.67 -28.82
C GLU A 267 -72.51 -14.23 -28.64
N ALA A 268 -71.86 -13.43 -27.79
CA ALA A 268 -72.23 -12.04 -27.60
C ALA A 268 -71.95 -11.18 -28.86
N SER A 269 -70.76 -11.32 -29.46
CA SER A 269 -70.38 -10.52 -30.64
C SER A 269 -71.20 -10.88 -31.88
N ILE A 270 -71.39 -12.18 -32.15
CA ILE A 270 -72.19 -12.64 -33.30
C ILE A 270 -73.64 -12.16 -33.18
N ARG A 271 -74.22 -12.14 -31.97
CA ARG A 271 -75.56 -11.60 -31.75
C ARG A 271 -75.61 -10.09 -31.94
N ALA A 272 -74.60 -9.35 -31.49
CA ALA A 272 -74.53 -7.91 -31.69
C ALA A 272 -74.46 -7.55 -33.18
N GLU A 273 -73.62 -8.24 -33.94
CA GLU A 273 -73.51 -8.07 -35.40
C GLU A 273 -74.80 -8.44 -36.14
N ALA A 274 -75.47 -9.52 -35.71
CA ALA A 274 -76.75 -9.95 -36.27
C ALA A 274 -77.84 -8.89 -36.06
N VAL A 275 -77.92 -8.32 -34.85
CA VAL A 275 -78.83 -7.22 -34.52
C VAL A 275 -78.52 -5.97 -35.35
N ALA A 276 -77.25 -5.60 -35.49
CA ALA A 276 -76.83 -4.47 -36.32
C ALA A 276 -77.16 -4.66 -37.81
N SER A 277 -77.15 -5.92 -38.28
CA SER A 277 -77.46 -6.30 -39.66
C SER A 277 -78.96 -6.55 -39.91
N GLY A 278 -79.82 -6.40 -38.89
CA GLY A 278 -81.27 -6.61 -38.98
C GLY A 278 -81.73 -8.08 -38.95
N ASN A 279 -80.83 -9.03 -38.68
CA ASN A 279 -81.14 -10.45 -38.56
C ASN A 279 -81.35 -10.83 -37.08
N MET A 280 -82.60 -11.11 -36.70
CA MET A 280 -82.98 -11.35 -35.30
C MET A 280 -82.63 -12.77 -34.78
N ASN A 281 -82.29 -13.72 -35.66
CA ASN A 281 -82.11 -15.13 -35.26
C ASN A 281 -80.91 -15.77 -35.98
N VAL A 282 -79.76 -15.80 -35.32
CA VAL A 282 -78.55 -16.48 -35.80
C VAL A 282 -78.29 -17.72 -34.93
N LEU A 283 -78.20 -18.88 -35.58
CA LEU A 283 -77.88 -20.15 -34.94
C LEU A 283 -76.38 -20.20 -34.65
N ILE A 284 -76.03 -20.34 -33.38
CA ILE A 284 -74.65 -20.40 -32.91
C ILE A 284 -74.27 -21.87 -32.73
N ASN A 285 -73.37 -22.36 -33.57
CA ASN A 285 -72.81 -23.70 -33.53
C ASN A 285 -71.27 -23.65 -33.34
N LYS A 286 -70.65 -24.80 -33.04
CA LYS A 286 -69.18 -24.88 -32.87
C LYS A 286 -68.39 -24.32 -34.06
N GLU A 287 -68.90 -24.49 -35.28
CA GLU A 287 -68.26 -23.97 -36.50
C GLU A 287 -68.33 -22.44 -36.61
N THR A 288 -69.44 -21.82 -36.21
CA THR A 288 -69.58 -20.35 -36.19
C THR A 288 -68.63 -19.71 -35.18
N VAL A 289 -68.48 -20.32 -33.99
CA VAL A 289 -67.50 -19.88 -32.98
C VAL A 289 -66.07 -20.04 -33.51
N TRP A 290 -65.77 -21.13 -34.21
CA TRP A 290 -64.46 -21.33 -34.83
C TRP A 290 -64.15 -20.31 -35.93
N ASN A 291 -65.14 -19.95 -36.75
CA ASN A 291 -64.98 -18.93 -37.78
C ASN A 291 -64.83 -17.53 -37.17
N TYR A 292 -65.54 -17.23 -36.09
CA TYR A 292 -65.32 -16.01 -35.30
C TYR A 292 -63.88 -15.95 -34.78
N PHE A 293 -63.38 -17.05 -34.20
CA PHE A 293 -62.00 -17.12 -33.72
C PHE A 293 -60.97 -16.88 -34.85
N LYS A 294 -61.18 -17.46 -36.03
CA LYS A 294 -60.31 -17.19 -37.20
C LYS A 294 -60.34 -15.73 -37.62
N ALA A 295 -61.52 -15.13 -37.70
CA ALA A 295 -61.67 -13.72 -38.10
C ALA A 295 -61.03 -12.79 -37.06
N SER A 296 -61.24 -13.07 -35.77
CA SER A 296 -60.64 -12.36 -34.64
C SER A 296 -59.11 -12.49 -34.63
N CYS A 297 -58.57 -13.68 -34.93
CA CYS A 297 -57.13 -13.86 -35.11
C CYS A 297 -56.61 -13.03 -36.28
N ALA A 298 -57.31 -13.04 -37.42
CA ALA A 298 -56.89 -12.31 -38.62
C ALA A 298 -56.87 -10.78 -38.42
N SER A 299 -57.78 -10.22 -37.63
CA SER A 299 -57.82 -8.77 -37.37
C SER A 299 -56.78 -8.32 -36.35
N ARG A 300 -56.54 -9.12 -35.29
CA ARG A 300 -55.67 -8.78 -34.14
C ARG A 300 -54.21 -9.24 -34.28
N LEU A 301 -53.91 -10.05 -35.29
CA LEU A 301 -52.56 -10.55 -35.53
C LEU A 301 -51.82 -9.67 -36.55
N HIS A 302 -50.69 -9.12 -36.13
CA HIS A 302 -49.81 -8.33 -36.98
C HIS A 302 -48.51 -9.08 -37.25
N LEU A 303 -48.24 -9.41 -38.51
CA LEU A 303 -46.99 -10.03 -38.93
C LEU A 303 -45.98 -8.95 -39.31
N VAL A 304 -44.83 -8.94 -38.64
CA VAL A 304 -43.72 -8.04 -38.95
C VAL A 304 -42.51 -8.86 -39.37
N LEU A 305 -42.17 -8.75 -40.66
CA LEU A 305 -41.08 -9.49 -41.29
C LEU A 305 -39.87 -8.57 -41.46
N CYS A 306 -38.75 -8.87 -40.79
CA CYS A 306 -37.49 -8.14 -40.96
C CYS A 306 -36.57 -8.90 -41.92
N MET A 307 -36.33 -8.37 -43.11
CA MET A 307 -35.54 -9.02 -44.16
C MET A 307 -34.36 -8.15 -44.64
N ASN A 308 -33.29 -8.80 -45.09
CA ASN A 308 -32.17 -8.13 -45.74
C ASN A 308 -32.38 -8.06 -47.27
N PRO A 309 -32.24 -6.89 -47.90
CA PRO A 309 -32.32 -6.75 -49.37
C PRO A 309 -31.08 -7.27 -50.10
N THR A 310 -30.02 -7.65 -49.37
CA THR A 310 -28.75 -8.05 -49.96
C THR A 310 -28.84 -9.42 -50.63
N GLY A 311 -28.46 -9.49 -51.92
CA GLY A 311 -28.48 -10.72 -52.70
C GLY A 311 -29.86 -11.02 -53.31
N ASP A 312 -30.03 -12.26 -53.76
CA ASP A 312 -31.23 -12.68 -54.51
C ASP A 312 -32.25 -13.46 -53.65
N THR A 313 -31.93 -13.74 -52.38
CA THR A 313 -32.74 -14.55 -51.47
C THR A 313 -34.11 -13.92 -51.23
N LEU A 314 -34.16 -12.63 -50.88
CA LEU A 314 -35.42 -11.92 -50.64
C LEU A 314 -36.32 -11.93 -51.89
N ARG A 315 -35.75 -11.67 -53.06
CA ARG A 315 -36.47 -11.70 -54.34
C ARG A 315 -37.07 -13.08 -54.61
N THR A 316 -36.27 -14.13 -54.39
CA THR A 316 -36.68 -15.52 -54.61
C THR A 316 -37.83 -15.90 -53.66
N ARG A 317 -37.69 -15.60 -52.37
CA ARG A 317 -38.75 -15.81 -51.37
C ARG A 317 -40.03 -15.04 -51.68
N CYS A 318 -39.93 -13.78 -52.10
CA CYS A 318 -41.10 -12.98 -52.47
C CYS A 318 -41.82 -13.51 -53.73
N ARG A 319 -41.08 -14.16 -54.64
CA ARG A 319 -41.66 -14.80 -55.82
C ARG A 319 -42.35 -16.11 -55.45
N ASP A 320 -41.69 -16.94 -54.66
CA ASP A 320 -42.15 -18.27 -54.29
C ASP A 320 -43.33 -18.16 -53.27
N PHE A 321 -43.29 -17.15 -52.40
CA PHE A 321 -44.32 -16.82 -51.40
C PHE A 321 -44.90 -15.41 -51.62
N PRO A 322 -45.86 -15.24 -52.55
CA PRO A 322 -46.35 -13.93 -52.98
C PRO A 322 -47.14 -13.16 -51.91
N GLY A 323 -47.62 -13.83 -50.85
CA GLY A 323 -48.29 -13.18 -49.72
C GLY A 323 -47.38 -12.18 -49.00
N ILE A 324 -46.07 -12.44 -48.98
CA ILE A 324 -45.05 -11.56 -48.36
C ILE A 324 -45.10 -10.16 -48.96
N VAL A 325 -45.23 -10.02 -50.28
CA VAL A 325 -45.28 -8.69 -50.93
C VAL A 325 -46.71 -8.16 -51.01
N LYS A 326 -47.70 -9.02 -51.27
CA LYS A 326 -49.07 -8.59 -51.56
C LYS A 326 -49.87 -8.21 -50.31
N CYS A 327 -49.59 -8.85 -49.18
CA CYS A 327 -50.38 -8.67 -47.95
C CYS A 327 -49.67 -7.78 -46.92
N THR A 328 -48.39 -7.47 -47.10
CA THR A 328 -47.66 -6.55 -46.22
C THR A 328 -47.59 -5.14 -46.80
N THR A 329 -47.40 -4.16 -45.93
CA THR A 329 -46.91 -2.83 -46.28
C THR A 329 -45.39 -2.83 -46.15
N ILE A 330 -44.70 -2.38 -47.18
CA ILE A 330 -43.24 -2.43 -47.26
C ILE A 330 -42.69 -1.09 -46.76
N ASP A 331 -41.78 -1.18 -45.80
CA ASP A 331 -40.98 -0.06 -45.30
C ASP A 331 -39.51 -0.34 -45.59
N TRP A 332 -38.91 0.48 -46.44
CA TRP A 332 -37.57 0.31 -46.97
C TRP A 332 -36.58 1.27 -46.29
N TYR A 333 -35.56 0.70 -45.67
CA TYR A 333 -34.54 1.43 -44.91
C TYR A 333 -33.38 1.80 -45.82
N PHE A 334 -33.18 3.09 -46.01
CA PHE A 334 -31.99 3.62 -46.68
C PHE A 334 -30.75 3.51 -45.78
N PRO A 335 -29.54 3.54 -46.36
CA PRO A 335 -28.32 3.75 -45.58
C PRO A 335 -28.44 5.02 -44.74
N TRP A 336 -27.90 4.99 -43.52
CA TRP A 336 -28.00 6.14 -42.61
C TRP A 336 -27.36 7.40 -43.20
N PRO A 337 -28.09 8.53 -43.24
CA PRO A 337 -27.54 9.80 -43.66
C PRO A 337 -26.53 10.33 -42.64
N GLU A 338 -25.81 11.39 -43.01
CA GLU A 338 -24.82 12.05 -42.17
C GLU A 338 -25.38 12.46 -40.79
N GLN A 339 -26.60 13.01 -40.75
CA GLN A 339 -27.27 13.40 -39.52
C GLN A 339 -27.50 12.21 -38.57
N ALA A 340 -27.89 11.05 -39.11
CA ALA A 340 -28.07 9.82 -38.33
C ALA A 340 -26.74 9.26 -37.83
N LEU A 341 -25.71 9.23 -38.69
CA LEU A 341 -24.36 8.81 -38.31
C LEU A 341 -23.79 9.68 -37.18
N TYR A 342 -24.00 11.00 -37.26
CA TYR A 342 -23.59 11.96 -36.25
C TYR A 342 -24.33 11.71 -34.92
N ALA A 343 -25.67 11.61 -34.94
CA ALA A 343 -26.46 11.36 -33.74
C ALA A 343 -26.07 10.05 -33.02
N VAL A 344 -25.82 8.98 -33.80
CA VAL A 344 -25.34 7.70 -33.26
C VAL A 344 -23.94 7.82 -32.67
N ALA A 345 -23.02 8.52 -33.34
CA ALA A 345 -21.67 8.75 -32.80
C ALA A 345 -21.70 9.58 -31.51
N CYS A 346 -22.51 10.63 -31.43
CA CYS A 346 -22.68 11.42 -30.21
C CYS A 346 -23.24 10.59 -29.05
N SER A 347 -24.21 9.70 -29.33
CA SER A 347 -24.78 8.83 -28.29
C SER A 347 -23.81 7.75 -27.80
N LEU A 348 -22.94 7.23 -28.67
CA LEU A 348 -21.99 6.17 -28.32
C LEU A 348 -20.70 6.70 -27.71
N ILE A 349 -20.24 7.88 -28.13
CA ILE A 349 -19.03 8.55 -27.62
C ILE A 349 -19.48 9.54 -26.54
N ASP A 350 -19.91 9.06 -25.38
CA ASP A 350 -20.28 9.96 -24.28
C ASP A 350 -19.00 10.55 -23.64
N PRO A 351 -18.83 11.90 -23.61
CA PRO A 351 -17.67 12.53 -23.00
C PRO A 351 -17.53 12.27 -21.49
N LYS A 352 -18.60 11.83 -20.80
CA LYS A 352 -18.55 11.49 -19.37
C LYS A 352 -17.93 10.13 -19.08
N PHE A 353 -18.11 9.18 -19.99
CA PHE A 353 -17.70 7.78 -19.79
C PHE A 353 -16.51 7.39 -20.68
N SER A 354 -16.22 8.14 -21.73
CA SER A 354 -15.10 7.88 -22.63
C SER A 354 -13.83 8.63 -22.20
N GLN A 355 -12.67 8.05 -22.52
CA GLN A 355 -11.35 8.70 -22.38
C GLN A 355 -11.11 9.79 -23.45
N VAL A 356 -12.15 10.19 -24.19
CA VAL A 356 -12.06 11.22 -25.24
C VAL A 356 -12.14 12.59 -24.57
N PRO A 357 -11.11 13.45 -24.71
CA PRO A 357 -11.16 14.80 -24.16
C PRO A 357 -12.30 15.62 -24.78
N THR A 358 -13.04 16.36 -23.95
CA THR A 358 -14.15 17.22 -24.38
C THR A 358 -13.75 18.22 -25.47
N MET A 359 -12.51 18.70 -25.43
CA MET A 359 -11.95 19.62 -26.43
C MET A 359 -11.89 19.01 -27.85
N HIS A 360 -11.63 17.71 -27.98
CA HIS A 360 -11.49 17.02 -29.27
C HIS A 360 -12.73 16.21 -29.65
N TRP A 361 -13.78 16.24 -28.83
CA TRP A 361 -14.95 15.39 -28.99
C TRP A 361 -15.66 15.59 -30.34
N GLU A 362 -15.93 16.85 -30.71
CA GLU A 362 -16.61 17.19 -31.96
C GLU A 362 -15.77 16.80 -33.20
N ALA A 363 -14.45 17.00 -33.13
CA ALA A 363 -13.52 16.59 -34.17
C ALA A 363 -13.48 15.06 -34.33
N VAL A 364 -13.50 14.31 -33.23
CA VAL A 364 -13.56 12.83 -33.25
C VAL A 364 -14.86 12.36 -33.87
N VAL A 365 -16.00 12.90 -33.45
CA VAL A 365 -17.32 12.54 -33.99
C VAL A 365 -17.38 12.81 -35.50
N THR A 366 -16.93 13.99 -35.93
CA THR A 366 -16.89 14.37 -37.35
C THR A 366 -16.00 13.42 -38.17
N ASN A 367 -14.81 13.09 -37.66
CA ASN A 367 -13.91 12.15 -38.32
C ASN A 367 -14.48 10.73 -38.39
N VAL A 368 -15.16 10.25 -37.35
CA VAL A 368 -15.85 8.95 -37.35
C VAL A 368 -16.89 8.89 -38.48
N VAL A 369 -17.70 9.93 -38.63
CA VAL A 369 -18.71 10.03 -39.69
C VAL A 369 -18.05 10.08 -41.08
N ASN A 370 -17.03 10.92 -41.25
CA ASN A 370 -16.30 11.07 -42.51
C ASN A 370 -15.62 9.76 -42.94
N ILE A 371 -14.99 9.04 -42.02
CA ILE A 371 -14.39 7.73 -42.29
C ILE A 371 -15.46 6.77 -42.81
N HIS A 372 -16.62 6.66 -42.15
CA HIS A 372 -17.67 5.77 -42.61
C HIS A 372 -18.16 6.10 -44.03
N ARG A 373 -18.41 7.38 -44.31
CA ARG A 373 -18.84 7.85 -45.64
C ARG A 373 -17.79 7.61 -46.72
N SER A 374 -16.50 7.83 -46.39
CA SER A 374 -15.40 7.54 -47.32
C SER A 374 -15.36 6.06 -47.70
N VAL A 375 -15.65 5.15 -46.77
CA VAL A 375 -15.71 3.69 -47.02
C VAL A 375 -16.93 3.33 -47.85
N GLN A 376 -18.08 3.97 -47.64
CA GLN A 376 -19.26 3.80 -48.50
C GLN A 376 -18.94 4.19 -49.95
N ALA A 377 -18.38 5.38 -50.15
CA ALA A 377 -17.95 5.86 -51.47
C ALA A 377 -16.91 4.92 -52.10
N ALA A 378 -15.89 4.53 -51.34
CA ALA A 378 -14.86 3.60 -51.81
C ALA A 378 -15.43 2.22 -52.17
N SER A 379 -16.45 1.73 -51.46
CA SER A 379 -17.11 0.45 -51.77
C SER A 379 -17.87 0.50 -53.09
N THR A 380 -18.52 1.63 -53.40
CA THR A 380 -19.16 1.83 -54.71
C THR A 380 -18.13 1.85 -55.84
N GLU A 381 -16.99 2.53 -55.64
CA GLU A 381 -15.90 2.57 -56.61
C GLU A 381 -15.24 1.20 -56.78
N PHE A 382 -15.05 0.45 -55.69
CA PHE A 382 -14.48 -0.89 -55.70
C PHE A 382 -15.34 -1.86 -56.52
N LYS A 383 -16.67 -1.77 -56.39
CA LYS A 383 -17.63 -2.50 -57.23
C LYS A 383 -17.52 -2.07 -58.69
N ARG A 384 -17.35 -0.78 -58.97
CA ARG A 384 -17.23 -0.25 -60.35
C ARG A 384 -15.96 -0.75 -61.04
N GLN A 385 -14.81 -0.69 -60.37
CA GLN A 385 -13.50 -1.04 -60.93
C GLN A 385 -13.26 -2.55 -60.98
N LEU A 386 -13.49 -3.25 -59.86
CA LEU A 386 -13.08 -4.65 -59.71
C LEU A 386 -14.25 -5.65 -59.74
N ARG A 387 -15.49 -5.16 -59.86
CA ARG A 387 -16.72 -5.98 -59.81
C ARG A 387 -16.85 -6.81 -58.51
N ARG A 388 -16.11 -6.45 -57.47
CA ARG A 388 -16.17 -7.05 -56.13
C ARG A 388 -17.06 -6.19 -55.26
N ILE A 389 -18.00 -6.83 -54.54
CA ILE A 389 -18.96 -6.12 -53.70
C ILE A 389 -18.46 -6.18 -52.26
N ASN A 390 -18.33 -5.00 -51.64
CA ASN A 390 -18.14 -4.85 -50.21
C ASN A 390 -19.39 -4.20 -49.61
N TYR A 391 -19.90 -4.76 -48.52
CA TYR A 391 -21.09 -4.24 -47.86
C TYR A 391 -20.69 -3.44 -46.62
N VAL A 392 -21.12 -2.18 -46.59
CA VAL A 392 -20.91 -1.28 -45.46
C VAL A 392 -22.24 -1.14 -44.74
N THR A 393 -22.31 -1.66 -43.52
CA THR A 393 -23.55 -1.71 -42.73
C THR A 393 -23.47 -0.80 -41.50
N ALA A 394 -24.63 -0.46 -40.94
CA ALA A 394 -24.74 0.22 -39.65
C ALA A 394 -24.04 -0.57 -38.53
N THR A 395 -24.09 -1.90 -38.55
CA THR A 395 -23.34 -2.74 -37.61
C THR A 395 -21.84 -2.51 -37.70
N ASN A 396 -21.27 -2.38 -38.91
CA ASN A 396 -19.84 -2.06 -39.07
C ASN A 396 -19.49 -0.69 -38.46
N TYR A 397 -20.40 0.29 -38.52
CA TYR A 397 -20.23 1.61 -37.89
C TYR A 397 -20.22 1.54 -36.37
N ILE A 398 -21.17 0.83 -35.78
CA ILE A 398 -21.22 0.63 -34.32
C ILE A 398 -19.99 -0.15 -33.84
N LEU A 399 -19.59 -1.20 -34.56
CA LEU A 399 -18.38 -1.97 -34.25
C LEU A 399 -17.10 -1.13 -34.36
N PHE A 400 -17.03 -0.23 -35.33
CA PHE A 400 -15.92 0.72 -35.47
C PHE A 400 -15.81 1.65 -34.25
N ILE A 401 -16.93 2.24 -33.80
CA ILE A 401 -16.94 3.16 -32.66
C ILE A 401 -16.63 2.41 -31.36
N THR A 402 -17.28 1.28 -31.12
CA THR A 402 -17.06 0.46 -29.91
C THR A 402 -15.63 -0.11 -29.87
N GLY A 403 -15.10 -0.54 -31.02
CA GLY A 403 -13.71 -0.96 -31.17
C GLY A 403 -12.72 0.18 -30.89
N PHE A 404 -13.01 1.39 -31.37
CA PHE A 404 -12.22 2.59 -31.12
C PHE A 404 -12.14 2.90 -29.62
N LEU A 405 -13.30 2.98 -28.95
CA LEU A 405 -13.36 3.27 -27.51
C LEU A 405 -12.61 2.22 -26.69
N LYS A 406 -12.75 0.93 -27.05
CA LYS A 406 -12.05 -0.16 -26.39
C LYS A 406 -10.53 -0.10 -26.57
N ILE A 407 -10.06 0.18 -27.79
CA ILE A 407 -8.61 0.31 -28.06
C ILE A 407 -8.06 1.53 -27.32
N LEU A 408 -8.77 2.65 -27.36
CA LEU A 408 -8.38 3.88 -26.68
C LEU A 408 -8.25 3.65 -25.17
N ASP A 409 -9.26 3.06 -24.54
CA ASP A 409 -9.23 2.80 -23.09
C ASP A 409 -8.10 1.84 -22.71
N SER A 410 -7.97 0.70 -23.42
CA SER A 410 -6.90 -0.26 -23.16
C SER A 410 -5.51 0.37 -23.29
N LYS A 411 -5.26 1.12 -24.39
CA LYS A 411 -3.94 1.70 -24.65
C LYS A 411 -3.63 2.89 -23.76
N THR A 412 -4.63 3.69 -23.40
CA THR A 412 -4.47 4.80 -22.46
C THR A 412 -4.13 4.26 -21.07
N ASN A 413 -4.84 3.23 -20.60
CA ASN A 413 -4.56 2.61 -19.30
C ASN A 413 -3.19 1.91 -19.26
N GLU A 414 -2.80 1.22 -20.34
CA GLU A 414 -1.45 0.64 -20.48
C GLU A 414 -0.36 1.73 -20.40
N ASN A 415 -0.54 2.84 -21.13
CA ASN A 415 0.41 3.95 -21.16
C ASN A 415 0.51 4.63 -19.77
N ILE A 416 -0.62 4.95 -19.13
CA ILE A 416 -0.65 5.54 -17.78
C ILE A 416 0.01 4.61 -16.76
N ALA A 417 -0.25 3.30 -16.83
CA ALA A 417 0.36 2.33 -15.92
C ALA A 417 1.89 2.26 -16.09
N GLN A 418 2.38 2.31 -17.33
CA GLN A 418 3.82 2.37 -17.61
C GLN A 418 4.45 3.68 -17.13
N GLN A 419 3.82 4.82 -17.41
CA GLN A 419 4.27 6.12 -16.90
C GLN A 419 4.36 6.13 -15.37
N LYS A 420 3.31 5.68 -14.68
CA LYS A 420 3.27 5.61 -13.21
C LYS A 420 4.35 4.69 -12.64
N ARG A 421 4.60 3.56 -13.29
CA ARG A 421 5.67 2.62 -12.90
C ARG A 421 7.05 3.26 -13.03
N LEU A 422 7.35 3.89 -14.17
CA LEU A 422 8.63 4.55 -14.40
C LEU A 422 8.82 5.75 -13.47
N GLN A 423 7.77 6.56 -13.29
CA GLN A 423 7.79 7.69 -12.36
C GLN A 423 8.08 7.23 -10.93
N GLY A 424 7.39 6.20 -10.44
CA GLY A 424 7.67 5.64 -9.11
C GLY A 424 9.09 5.09 -8.97
N GLY A 425 9.65 4.49 -10.03
CA GLY A 425 11.05 4.06 -10.07
C GLY A 425 12.03 5.24 -9.98
N LEU A 426 11.77 6.31 -10.73
CA LEU A 426 12.58 7.54 -10.72
C LEU A 426 12.49 8.26 -9.37
N GLU A 427 11.32 8.32 -8.74
CA GLU A 427 11.14 8.86 -7.39
C GLU A 427 11.97 8.08 -6.36
N LYS A 428 11.99 6.74 -6.43
CA LYS A 428 12.82 5.91 -5.54
C LYS A 428 14.32 6.12 -5.77
N LEU A 429 14.76 6.29 -7.01
CA LEU A 429 16.15 6.65 -7.32
C LEU A 429 16.51 8.03 -6.77
N HIS A 430 15.59 8.99 -6.86
CA HIS A 430 15.78 10.32 -6.30
C HIS A 430 15.87 10.31 -4.77
N GLU A 431 14.95 9.60 -4.10
CA GLU A 431 14.99 9.39 -2.64
C GLU A 431 16.31 8.74 -2.20
N THR A 432 16.78 7.72 -2.94
CA THR A 432 18.04 7.04 -2.65
C THR A 432 19.24 7.97 -2.79
N ALA A 433 19.25 8.83 -3.82
CA ALA A 433 20.30 9.83 -4.01
C ALA A 433 20.37 10.82 -2.82
N ILE A 434 19.21 11.29 -2.33
CA ILE A 434 19.12 12.14 -1.15
C ILE A 434 19.65 11.42 0.10
N GLN A 435 19.30 10.15 0.30
CA GLN A 435 19.78 9.36 1.44
C GLN A 435 21.30 9.14 1.40
N ILE A 436 21.88 8.88 0.22
CA ILE A 436 23.34 8.76 0.05
C ILE A 436 24.04 10.06 0.42
N GLU A 437 23.50 11.20 -0.01
CA GLU A 437 24.05 12.52 0.33
C GLU A 437 24.01 12.76 1.84
N GLN A 438 22.89 12.47 2.51
CA GLN A 438 22.75 12.58 3.97
C GLN A 438 23.73 11.66 4.72
N LEU A 439 23.92 10.43 4.24
CA LEU A 439 24.87 9.48 4.84
C LEU A 439 26.32 9.95 4.65
N ASN A 440 26.67 10.53 3.50
CA ASN A 440 27.99 11.10 3.26
C ASN A 440 28.31 12.24 4.23
N VAL A 441 27.33 13.13 4.49
CA VAL A 441 27.47 14.21 5.47
C VAL A 441 27.67 13.65 6.87
N LYS A 442 26.86 12.67 7.30
CA LYS A 442 27.01 12.03 8.62
C LYS A 442 28.36 11.34 8.79
N LEU A 443 28.83 10.62 7.77
CA LEU A 443 30.13 9.93 7.81
C LEU A 443 31.30 10.92 7.88
N ALA A 444 31.20 12.06 7.20
CA ALA A 444 32.20 13.13 7.29
C ALA A 444 32.29 13.71 8.71
N VAL A 445 31.16 13.97 9.37
CA VAL A 445 31.13 14.44 10.77
C VAL A 445 31.73 13.40 11.72
N GLN A 446 31.32 12.14 11.59
CA GLN A 446 31.83 11.07 12.46
C GLN A 446 33.33 10.79 12.30
N LYS A 447 33.89 10.96 11.08
CA LYS A 447 35.35 10.87 10.85
C LYS A 447 36.13 11.85 11.72
N VAL A 448 35.68 13.10 11.79
CA VAL A 448 36.33 14.14 12.58
C VAL A 448 36.26 13.79 14.07
N VAL A 449 35.07 13.39 14.55
CA VAL A 449 34.87 12.98 15.96
C VAL A 449 35.75 11.77 16.31
N LEU A 450 35.91 10.82 15.39
CA LEU A 450 36.77 9.66 15.62
C LEU A 450 38.25 10.06 15.73
N GLU A 451 38.74 10.95 14.87
CA GLU A 451 40.12 11.47 14.95
C GLU A 451 40.39 12.16 16.29
N GLU A 452 39.47 13.02 16.75
CA GLU A 452 39.57 13.69 18.05
C GLU A 452 39.61 12.68 19.20
N LYS A 453 38.70 11.69 19.20
CA LYS A 453 38.65 10.64 20.23
C LYS A 453 39.88 9.73 20.19
N THR A 454 40.41 9.41 19.01
CA THR A 454 41.66 8.63 18.90
C THR A 454 42.84 9.37 19.52
N SER A 455 42.96 10.68 19.24
CA SER A 455 44.02 11.50 19.84
C SER A 455 43.87 11.59 21.36
N SER A 456 42.64 11.76 21.87
CA SER A 456 42.38 11.77 23.32
C SER A 456 42.66 10.43 24.01
N CYS A 457 42.44 9.29 23.34
CA CYS A 457 42.80 7.98 23.90
C CYS A 457 44.32 7.78 23.92
N GLU A 458 45.04 8.25 22.89
CA GLU A 458 46.50 8.19 22.84
C GLU A 458 47.15 9.01 23.97
N THR A 459 46.62 10.21 24.27
CA THR A 459 47.10 11.02 25.39
C THR A 459 46.85 10.35 26.73
N LEU A 460 45.65 9.82 26.97
CA LEU A 460 45.32 9.09 28.19
C LEU A 460 46.17 7.82 28.37
N MET A 461 46.48 7.11 27.29
CA MET A 461 47.36 5.94 27.34
C MET A 461 48.79 6.31 27.72
N ALA A 462 49.31 7.42 27.19
CA ALA A 462 50.62 7.95 27.57
C ALA A 462 50.67 8.31 29.07
N GLU A 463 49.64 9.00 29.57
CA GLU A 463 49.51 9.35 31.00
C GLU A 463 49.44 8.11 31.91
N ILE A 464 48.67 7.08 31.52
CA ILE A 464 48.59 5.82 32.28
C ILE A 464 49.94 5.11 32.29
N ASN A 465 50.67 5.09 31.18
CA ASN A 465 51.99 4.46 31.10
C ASN A 465 52.99 5.17 32.01
N GLU A 466 53.05 6.50 31.96
CA GLU A 466 53.91 7.31 32.82
C GLU A 466 53.57 7.10 34.31
N ALA A 467 52.29 7.23 34.68
CA ALA A 467 51.83 7.03 36.04
C ALA A 467 52.08 5.58 36.55
N THR A 468 52.01 4.58 35.67
CA THR A 468 52.29 3.16 36.02
C THR A 468 53.77 2.95 36.33
N VAL A 469 54.68 3.59 35.59
CA VAL A 469 56.13 3.56 35.87
C VAL A 469 56.43 4.23 37.21
N VAL A 470 55.81 5.37 37.50
CA VAL A 470 55.98 6.08 38.78
C VAL A 470 55.42 5.26 39.96
N ALA A 471 54.24 4.65 39.81
CA ALA A 471 53.64 3.83 40.86
C ALA A 471 54.47 2.57 41.15
N THR A 472 54.97 1.88 40.12
CA THR A 472 55.80 0.67 40.29
C THR A 472 57.14 0.97 40.95
N THR A 473 57.82 2.06 40.58
CA THR A 473 59.08 2.49 41.21
C THR A 473 58.91 2.89 42.67
N LYS A 474 57.84 3.61 43.03
CA LYS A 474 57.56 3.92 44.45
C LYS A 474 57.15 2.68 45.25
N LYS A 475 56.44 1.73 44.62
CA LYS A 475 56.06 0.45 45.25
C LYS A 475 57.27 -0.43 45.54
N THR A 476 58.24 -0.53 44.64
CA THR A 476 59.50 -1.27 44.89
C THR A 476 60.31 -0.60 46.01
N GLN A 477 60.41 0.72 46.03
CA GLN A 477 61.07 1.47 47.11
C GLN A 477 60.40 1.24 48.48
N ALA A 478 59.07 1.18 48.53
CA ALA A 478 58.34 0.85 49.77
C ALA A 478 58.63 -0.58 50.24
N GLN A 479 58.69 -1.55 49.32
CA GLN A 479 59.01 -2.94 49.64
C GLN A 479 60.44 -3.10 50.16
N GLU A 480 61.43 -2.46 49.52
CA GLU A 480 62.84 -2.49 49.95
C GLU A 480 63.00 -1.90 51.36
N LYS A 481 62.42 -0.71 51.61
CA LYS A 481 62.44 -0.08 52.94
C LYS A 481 61.75 -0.94 54.00
N SER A 482 60.66 -1.64 53.65
CA SER A 482 59.99 -2.58 54.55
C SER A 482 60.87 -3.78 54.94
N ILE A 483 61.65 -4.32 53.98
CA ILE A 483 62.57 -5.43 54.24
C ILE A 483 63.72 -4.97 55.14
N GLU A 484 64.24 -3.77 54.92
CA GLU A 484 65.31 -3.19 55.73
C GLU A 484 64.87 -2.92 57.19
N LEU A 485 63.68 -2.36 57.38
CA LEU A 485 63.06 -2.20 58.70
C LEU A 485 62.88 -3.55 59.42
N ALA A 486 62.47 -4.61 58.73
CA ALA A 486 62.33 -5.94 59.32
C ALA A 486 63.69 -6.52 59.79
N LYS A 487 64.79 -6.21 59.10
CA LYS A 487 66.14 -6.60 59.52
C LYS A 487 66.59 -5.80 60.74
N GLN A 488 66.38 -4.49 60.75
CA GLN A 488 66.71 -3.62 61.90
C GLN A 488 65.93 -4.00 63.15
N ALA A 489 64.65 -4.38 63.03
CA ALA A 489 63.85 -4.87 64.15
C ALA A 489 64.44 -6.13 64.81
N LYS A 490 64.97 -7.07 64.03
CA LYS A 490 65.61 -8.29 64.57
C LYS A 490 66.89 -7.98 65.33
N ILE A 491 67.69 -7.02 64.86
CA ILE A 491 68.95 -6.60 65.50
C ILE A 491 68.67 -5.94 66.86
N ILE A 492 67.65 -5.07 66.94
CA ILE A 492 67.27 -4.41 68.19
C ILE A 492 66.83 -5.43 69.26
N VAL A 493 66.09 -6.47 68.86
CA VAL A 493 65.62 -7.52 69.80
C VAL A 493 66.80 -8.34 70.35
N ALA A 494 67.79 -8.68 69.52
CA ALA A 494 68.96 -9.44 69.94
C ALA A 494 69.85 -8.65 70.93
N GLU A 495 70.20 -7.41 70.61
CA GLU A 495 71.04 -6.54 71.45
C GLU A 495 70.35 -6.17 72.78
N LYS A 496 69.02 -6.04 72.78
CA LYS A 496 68.25 -5.82 74.01
C LYS A 496 68.29 -7.04 74.93
N GLY A 497 68.19 -8.25 74.39
CA GLY A 497 68.29 -9.49 75.17
C GLY A 497 69.67 -9.68 75.83
N GLU A 498 70.76 -9.32 75.15
CA GLU A 498 72.10 -9.39 75.72
C GLU A 498 72.34 -8.39 76.85
N ALA A 499 71.76 -7.19 76.75
CA ALA A 499 71.89 -6.15 77.78
C ALA A 499 71.13 -6.51 79.08
N GLU A 500 70.01 -7.22 78.98
CA GLU A 500 69.20 -7.66 80.12
C GLU A 500 69.82 -8.90 80.82
N ALA A 501 70.42 -9.82 80.07
CA ALA A 501 71.10 -10.99 80.63
C ALA A 501 72.33 -10.60 81.49
N ALA A 502 73.14 -9.64 81.04
CA ALA A 502 74.30 -9.15 81.78
C ALA A 502 73.94 -8.37 83.06
N LEU A 503 72.72 -7.80 83.13
CA LEU A 503 72.24 -7.12 84.33
C LEU A 503 71.77 -8.10 85.42
N ALA A 504 71.27 -9.27 85.03
CA ALA A 504 70.80 -10.30 85.96
C ALA A 504 71.95 -10.96 86.76
N GLU A 505 73.15 -11.03 86.18
CA GLU A 505 74.34 -11.60 86.83
C GLU A 505 74.92 -10.70 87.94
N ALA A 506 74.59 -9.40 87.92
CA ALA A 506 75.14 -8.40 88.85
C ALA A 506 74.35 -8.24 90.17
N LEU A 507 73.06 -8.64 90.19
CA LEU A 507 72.17 -8.49 91.35
C LEU A 507 72.60 -9.33 92.60
N PRO A 508 73.09 -10.58 92.47
CA PRO A 508 73.46 -11.40 93.63
C PRO A 508 74.65 -10.83 94.43
N ALA A 509 75.56 -10.12 93.76
CA ALA A 509 76.75 -9.53 94.40
C ALA A 509 76.40 -8.36 95.33
N VAL A 510 75.36 -7.58 94.99
CA VAL A 510 74.87 -6.47 95.81
C VAL A 510 74.09 -6.97 97.02
N GLU A 511 73.27 -8.01 96.85
CA GLU A 511 72.54 -8.63 97.95
C GLU A 511 73.47 -9.32 98.96
N ALA A 512 74.55 -9.96 98.49
CA ALA A 512 75.59 -10.52 99.35
C ALA A 512 76.33 -9.46 100.18
N ALA A 513 76.51 -8.24 99.64
CA ALA A 513 77.10 -7.12 100.37
C ALA A 513 76.18 -6.60 101.49
N ARG A 514 74.87 -6.50 101.23
CA ARG A 514 73.88 -6.07 102.23
C ARG A 514 73.72 -7.09 103.37
N ASN A 515 73.63 -8.39 103.04
CA ASN A 515 73.49 -9.45 104.04
C ASN A 515 74.69 -9.54 105.00
N ALA A 516 75.91 -9.23 104.52
CA ALA A 516 77.10 -9.21 105.37
C ALA A 516 77.10 -8.08 106.42
N LEU A 517 76.32 -7.02 106.22
CA LEU A 517 76.15 -5.91 107.17
C LEU A 517 75.02 -6.15 108.20
N ASP A 518 73.99 -6.93 107.84
CA ASP A 518 72.88 -7.28 108.76
C ASP A 518 73.30 -8.25 109.87
N GLU A 519 74.39 -9.01 109.68
CA GLU A 519 74.94 -9.93 110.70
C GLU A 519 75.67 -9.21 111.85
N LEU A 520 75.86 -7.88 111.79
CA LEU A 520 76.62 -7.08 112.76
C LEU A 520 75.69 -6.43 113.80
N GLU A 521 75.91 -6.71 115.09
CA GLU A 521 75.12 -6.11 116.17
C GLU A 521 75.79 -4.83 116.72
N LYS A 522 74.99 -3.94 117.33
CA LYS A 522 75.51 -2.66 117.88
C LYS A 522 76.60 -2.88 118.95
N ASN A 523 76.54 -4.01 119.66
CA ASN A 523 77.54 -4.40 120.65
C ASN A 523 78.92 -4.69 120.01
N ASP A 524 78.94 -5.29 118.82
CA ASP A 524 80.16 -5.64 118.09
C ASP A 524 80.98 -4.39 117.69
N VAL A 525 80.30 -3.31 117.31
CA VAL A 525 80.93 -2.02 116.99
C VAL A 525 81.51 -1.37 118.26
N THR A 526 80.83 -1.53 119.40
CA THR A 526 81.36 -1.02 120.68
C THR A 526 82.59 -1.80 121.15
N GLU A 527 82.67 -3.11 120.90
CA GLU A 527 83.87 -3.92 121.18
C GLU A 527 85.08 -3.45 120.37
N ILE A 528 84.91 -3.30 119.05
CA ILE A 528 85.99 -2.79 118.18
C ILE A 528 86.43 -1.39 118.61
N ARG A 529 85.50 -0.53 119.06
CA ARG A 529 85.80 0.83 119.51
C ARG A 529 86.51 0.87 120.87
N ALA A 530 86.36 -0.15 121.72
CA ALA A 530 86.93 -0.18 123.06
C ALA A 530 88.45 -0.40 123.08
N PHE A 531 89.06 -0.91 121.99
CA PHE A 531 90.50 -1.10 121.91
C PHE A 531 91.27 0.23 122.02
N ALA A 532 92.11 0.35 123.07
CA ALA A 532 93.01 1.50 123.26
C ALA A 532 94.17 1.51 122.24
N THR A 533 94.67 0.33 121.88
CA THR A 533 95.61 0.08 120.77
C THR A 533 95.11 -1.16 120.01
N PRO A 534 94.60 -1.03 118.78
CA PRO A 534 93.96 -2.14 118.07
C PRO A 534 94.98 -3.16 117.51
N PRO A 535 94.60 -4.44 117.40
CA PRO A 535 95.36 -5.41 116.60
C PRO A 535 95.44 -4.97 115.13
N LYS A 536 96.59 -5.22 114.48
CA LYS A 536 96.86 -4.84 113.08
C LYS A 536 95.75 -5.23 112.07
N PRO A 537 95.08 -6.40 112.17
CA PRO A 537 93.98 -6.76 111.26
C PRO A 537 92.76 -5.84 111.38
N VAL A 538 92.37 -5.48 112.60
CA VAL A 538 91.20 -4.63 112.88
C VAL A 538 91.47 -3.19 112.46
N GLN A 539 92.70 -2.72 112.60
CA GLN A 539 93.11 -1.40 112.13
C GLN A 539 92.96 -1.24 110.60
N MET A 540 93.30 -2.27 109.81
CA MET A 540 93.14 -2.24 108.35
C MET A 540 91.67 -2.21 107.93
N VAL A 541 90.80 -2.95 108.61
CA VAL A 541 89.35 -2.89 108.37
C VAL A 541 88.80 -1.50 108.65
N GLY A 542 89.29 -0.83 109.73
CA GLY A 542 88.96 0.57 110.01
C GLY A 542 89.43 1.53 108.90
N GLU A 543 90.66 1.36 108.39
CA GLU A 543 91.21 2.14 107.27
C GLU A 543 90.44 1.86 105.95
N ALA A 544 90.00 0.63 105.71
CA ALA A 544 89.20 0.25 104.56
C ALA A 544 87.80 0.89 104.61
N LEU A 545 87.14 0.91 105.77
CA LEU A 545 85.86 1.59 105.96
C LEU A 545 85.99 3.11 105.75
N CYS A 546 87.10 3.73 106.15
CA CYS A 546 87.40 5.13 105.85
C CYS A 546 87.46 5.42 104.33
N HIS A 547 87.96 4.48 103.52
CA HIS A 547 88.00 4.63 102.06
C HIS A 547 86.62 4.48 101.40
N ILE A 548 85.79 3.57 101.92
CA ILE A 548 84.42 3.37 101.43
C ILE A 548 83.54 4.59 101.75
N LEU A 549 83.62 5.11 102.99
CA LEU A 549 82.84 6.27 103.45
C LEU A 549 83.47 7.64 103.08
N GLN A 550 84.57 7.63 102.31
CA GLN A 550 85.24 8.82 101.78
C GLN A 550 85.69 9.86 102.84
N SER A 551 86.21 9.41 103.99
CA SER A 551 86.70 10.32 105.04
C SER A 551 88.09 10.90 104.73
N GLY A 552 88.30 12.19 104.97
CA GLY A 552 89.52 12.93 104.59
C GLY A 552 90.80 12.59 105.35
N GLU A 553 90.73 11.90 106.50
CA GLU A 553 91.88 11.39 107.25
C GLU A 553 91.80 9.87 107.40
N ILE A 554 92.85 9.17 106.94
CA ILE A 554 92.93 7.69 106.99
C ILE A 554 93.79 7.33 108.20
N SER A 555 93.16 7.27 109.36
CA SER A 555 93.81 6.82 110.59
C SER A 555 92.82 6.04 111.45
N TRP A 556 93.33 5.16 112.32
CA TRP A 556 92.47 4.48 113.29
C TRP A 556 91.64 5.45 114.13
N LYS A 557 92.17 6.65 114.42
CA LYS A 557 91.46 7.70 115.14
C LYS A 557 90.22 8.17 114.35
N ALA A 558 90.34 8.32 113.04
CA ALA A 558 89.22 8.67 112.16
C ALA A 558 88.22 7.52 112.02
N ALA A 559 88.69 6.28 111.84
CA ALA A 559 87.84 5.09 111.79
C ALA A 559 87.03 4.90 113.10
N ARG A 560 87.67 5.14 114.25
CA ARG A 560 87.02 5.11 115.57
C ARG A 560 85.96 6.21 115.73
N GLY A 561 86.20 7.38 115.15
CA GLY A 561 85.23 8.48 115.09
C GLY A 561 84.01 8.14 114.24
N LEU A 562 84.21 7.54 113.07
CA LEU A 562 83.12 7.09 112.19
C LEU A 562 82.26 6.00 112.87
N MET A 563 82.90 5.05 113.55
CA MET A 563 82.21 4.01 114.33
C MET A 563 81.56 4.53 115.62
N ALA A 564 81.75 5.79 116.00
CA ALA A 564 81.10 6.37 117.17
C ALA A 564 79.66 6.83 116.90
N ASP A 565 79.28 7.01 115.64
CA ASP A 565 77.93 7.40 115.24
C ASP A 565 76.93 6.26 115.52
N ALA A 566 75.81 6.60 116.16
CA ALA A 566 74.75 5.66 116.50
C ALA A 566 74.09 5.02 115.26
N ASN A 567 74.20 5.66 114.08
CA ASN A 567 73.63 5.23 112.79
C ASN A 567 74.68 4.69 111.79
N PHE A 568 75.86 4.30 112.27
CA PHE A 568 76.96 3.86 111.40
C PHE A 568 76.61 2.66 110.50
N ILE A 569 75.94 1.63 111.04
CA ILE A 569 75.57 0.42 110.29
C ILE A 569 74.52 0.72 109.21
N SER A 570 73.49 1.51 109.52
CA SER A 570 72.44 1.86 108.54
C SER A 570 72.99 2.71 107.40
N THR A 571 73.98 3.56 107.68
CA THR A 571 74.67 4.36 106.65
C THR A 571 75.40 3.47 105.64
N LEU A 572 76.00 2.36 106.08
CA LEU A 572 76.67 1.41 105.19
C LEU A 572 75.69 0.58 104.35
N GLN A 573 74.50 0.27 104.87
CA GLN A 573 73.47 -0.51 104.17
C GLN A 573 72.74 0.27 103.07
N GLN A 574 72.50 1.56 103.30
CA GLN A 574 71.77 2.44 102.39
C GLN A 574 72.67 3.16 101.38
N MET A 575 73.99 2.99 101.49
CA MET A 575 74.92 3.66 100.60
C MET A 575 74.80 3.14 99.18
N ASP A 576 74.75 4.07 98.22
CA ASP A 576 74.79 3.75 96.81
C ASP A 576 76.22 3.30 96.43
N VAL A 577 76.36 2.00 96.22
CA VAL A 577 77.64 1.35 95.92
C VAL A 577 78.17 1.79 94.53
N GLU A 578 77.32 2.31 93.63
CA GLU A 578 77.75 2.87 92.34
C GLU A 578 78.37 4.27 92.43
N ALA A 579 78.11 5.01 93.50
CA ALA A 579 78.55 6.40 93.64
C ALA A 579 79.97 6.55 94.19
N ILE A 580 80.63 5.44 94.55
CA ILE A 580 82.00 5.44 95.08
C ILE A 580 83.00 5.71 93.95
N PRO A 581 83.85 6.74 94.05
CA PRO A 581 84.84 7.05 93.02
C PRO A 581 85.83 5.89 92.80
N LEU A 582 86.10 5.56 91.53
CA LEU A 582 87.06 4.52 91.12
C LEU A 582 88.41 4.62 91.84
N LYS A 583 88.89 5.85 92.07
CA LYS A 583 90.16 6.11 92.76
C LYS A 583 90.20 5.53 94.18
N ASN A 584 89.07 5.56 94.89
CA ASN A 584 88.98 5.06 96.26
C ASN A 584 88.90 3.53 96.29
N ILE A 585 88.22 2.92 95.31
CA ILE A 585 88.17 1.45 95.16
C ILE A 585 89.54 0.90 94.75
N GLN A 586 90.28 1.58 93.87
CA GLN A 586 91.64 1.18 93.48
C GLN A 586 92.58 1.17 94.70
N ASN A 587 92.52 2.24 95.51
CA ASN A 587 93.30 2.35 96.74
C ASN A 587 92.93 1.27 97.78
N LEU A 588 91.64 0.88 97.84
CA LEU A 588 91.16 -0.24 98.66
C LEU A 588 91.74 -1.59 98.21
N LYS A 589 91.72 -1.88 96.90
CA LYS A 589 92.34 -3.10 96.35
C LYS A 589 93.83 -3.14 96.65
N ASP A 590 94.53 -2.02 96.52
CA ASP A 590 95.97 -1.91 96.82
C ASP A 590 96.29 -2.11 98.31
N LEU A 591 95.44 -1.60 99.21
CA LEU A 591 95.57 -1.78 100.66
C LEU A 591 95.43 -3.25 101.07
N ILE A 592 94.44 -3.95 100.51
CA ILE A 592 94.21 -5.38 100.76
C ILE A 592 95.37 -6.23 100.19
N ALA A 593 95.84 -5.92 98.98
CA ALA A 593 96.93 -6.64 98.33
C ALA A 593 98.28 -6.51 99.07
N LYS A 594 98.60 -5.33 99.63
CA LYS A 594 99.88 -5.07 100.30
C LYS A 594 100.08 -5.82 101.63
N ARG A 595 99.02 -6.16 102.37
CA ARG A 595 99.12 -6.73 103.73
C ARG A 595 98.89 -8.25 103.83
N LYS A 596 98.50 -8.93 102.73
CA LYS A 596 98.34 -10.41 102.63
C LYS A 596 97.63 -11.05 103.84
N MET A 597 96.44 -10.58 104.18
CA MET A 597 95.60 -11.18 105.23
C MET A 597 94.29 -11.72 104.64
N THR A 598 93.90 -12.89 105.10
CA THR A 598 92.71 -13.63 104.65
C THR A 598 91.52 -13.35 105.58
N TYR A 599 90.28 -13.58 105.12
CA TYR A 599 89.08 -13.37 105.94
C TYR A 599 89.14 -14.09 107.30
N ASP A 600 89.70 -15.31 107.32
CA ASP A 600 89.85 -16.10 108.54
C ASP A 600 90.85 -15.49 109.54
N ASP A 601 91.90 -14.81 109.06
CA ASP A 601 92.90 -14.13 109.92
C ASP A 601 92.29 -12.92 110.64
N VAL A 602 91.43 -12.17 109.94
CA VAL A 602 90.73 -11.02 110.51
C VAL A 602 89.65 -11.48 111.50
N ARG A 603 88.94 -12.58 111.20
CA ARG A 603 87.92 -13.16 112.06
C ARG A 603 88.48 -13.74 113.35
N LEU A 604 89.67 -14.36 113.30
CA LEU A 604 90.39 -14.85 114.48
C LEU A 604 90.78 -13.72 115.43
N ALA A 605 91.15 -12.54 114.90
CA ALA A 605 91.47 -11.36 115.70
C ALA A 605 90.23 -10.64 116.26
N SER A 606 89.14 -10.61 115.49
CA SER A 606 87.83 -10.10 115.92
C SER A 606 86.73 -10.61 115.00
N LYS A 607 85.71 -11.26 115.57
CA LYS A 607 84.54 -11.73 114.82
C LYS A 607 83.84 -10.58 114.08
N ALA A 608 83.69 -9.44 114.76
CA ALA A 608 83.12 -8.21 114.23
C ALA A 608 83.96 -7.61 113.09
N GLY A 609 85.29 -7.68 113.17
CA GLY A 609 86.20 -7.21 112.12
C GLY A 609 86.09 -8.03 110.82
N GLY A 610 85.76 -9.32 110.93
CA GLY A 610 85.50 -10.19 109.78
C GLY A 610 84.30 -9.73 108.96
N GLY A 611 83.17 -9.40 109.59
CA GLY A 611 81.95 -8.96 108.91
C GLY A 611 82.18 -7.72 108.02
N PHE A 612 82.86 -6.71 108.55
CA PHE A 612 83.22 -5.52 107.78
C PHE A 612 84.19 -5.82 106.63
N TYR A 613 85.11 -6.78 106.78
CA TYR A 613 86.01 -7.16 105.68
C TYR A 613 85.27 -7.86 104.52
N LYS A 614 84.25 -8.68 104.83
CA LYS A 614 83.39 -9.32 103.82
C LYS A 614 82.58 -8.29 103.01
N PHE A 615 82.10 -7.25 103.68
CA PHE A 615 81.42 -6.12 103.03
C PHE A 615 82.35 -5.38 102.05
N VAL A 616 83.58 -5.08 102.47
CA VAL A 616 84.56 -4.39 101.60
C VAL A 616 84.85 -5.18 100.31
N LEU A 617 84.94 -6.51 100.41
CA LEU A 617 85.21 -7.39 99.28
C LEU A 617 84.05 -7.44 98.27
N ALA A 618 82.80 -7.39 98.74
CA ALA A 618 81.60 -7.40 97.90
C ALA A 618 81.37 -6.07 97.17
N VAL A 619 81.77 -4.94 97.78
CA VAL A 619 81.75 -3.62 97.12
C VAL A 619 82.71 -3.56 95.93
N ILE A 620 83.87 -4.23 96.04
CA ILE A 620 84.86 -4.32 94.96
C ILE A 620 84.32 -5.11 93.74
N THR A 621 83.62 -6.23 93.96
CA THR A 621 83.14 -7.09 92.86
C THR A 621 81.98 -6.47 92.07
N PHE A 622 81.08 -5.74 92.72
CA PHE A 622 79.95 -5.08 92.04
C PHE A 622 80.40 -4.01 91.03
N HIS A 623 81.40 -3.20 91.38
CA HIS A 623 81.87 -2.13 90.51
C HIS A 623 82.61 -2.66 89.26
N ASP A 624 83.24 -3.84 89.33
CA ASP A 624 83.88 -4.46 88.16
C ASP A 624 82.83 -4.89 87.11
N VAL A 625 81.65 -5.38 87.56
CA VAL A 625 80.54 -5.80 86.68
C VAL A 625 79.76 -4.61 86.09
N ALA A 626 79.52 -3.55 86.87
CA ALA A 626 78.80 -2.36 86.41
C ALA A 626 79.47 -1.64 85.21
N ARG A 627 80.79 -1.83 85.03
CA ARG A 627 81.55 -1.27 83.89
C ARG A 627 81.18 -1.91 82.56
N GLU A 628 80.75 -3.18 82.54
CA GLU A 628 80.49 -3.91 81.31
C GLU A 628 79.09 -3.65 80.72
N VAL A 629 78.11 -3.29 81.56
CA VAL A 629 76.69 -3.20 81.15
C VAL A 629 76.29 -1.83 80.57
N ARG A 630 76.93 -0.72 80.99
CA ARG A 630 76.58 0.64 80.53
C ARG A 630 76.62 0.87 79.00
N PRO A 631 77.66 0.47 78.25
CA PRO A 631 77.73 0.77 76.81
C PRO A 631 76.66 0.03 75.98
N LYS A 632 76.19 -1.14 76.42
CA LYS A 632 75.16 -1.90 75.69
C LYS A 632 73.79 -1.22 75.74
N ARG A 633 73.45 -0.58 76.88
CA ARG A 633 72.15 0.10 77.08
C ARG A 633 71.97 1.34 76.21
N GLU A 634 73.02 2.15 76.02
CA GLU A 634 72.94 3.35 75.19
C GLU A 634 72.81 3.01 73.70
N ARG A 635 73.46 1.93 73.25
CA ARG A 635 73.39 1.47 71.87
C ARG A 635 71.99 1.01 71.46
N VAL A 636 71.28 0.30 72.33
CA VAL A 636 69.87 -0.12 72.09
C VAL A 636 68.95 1.11 71.92
N LYS A 637 69.11 2.14 72.75
CA LYS A 637 68.29 3.36 72.70
C LYS A 637 68.51 4.19 71.42
N ALA A 638 69.73 4.16 70.86
CA ALA A 638 70.04 4.81 69.59
C ALA A 638 69.34 4.11 68.41
N LEU A 639 69.44 2.77 68.35
CA LEU A 639 68.83 1.96 67.29
C LEU A 639 67.29 2.06 67.28
N GLU A 640 66.64 2.13 68.45
CA GLU A 640 65.19 2.34 68.56
C GLU A 640 64.71 3.69 67.98
N ARG A 641 65.54 4.75 68.06
CA ARG A 641 65.20 6.06 67.49
C ARG A 641 65.26 6.06 65.97
N GLU A 642 66.29 5.44 65.40
CA GLU A 642 66.46 5.31 63.95
C GLU A 642 65.34 4.46 63.33
N TYR A 643 64.98 3.35 63.98
CA TYR A 643 63.87 2.49 63.57
C TYR A 643 62.52 3.23 63.48
N ASN A 644 62.20 4.05 64.49
CA ASN A 644 60.95 4.81 64.50
C ASN A 644 60.89 5.90 63.42
N LYS A 645 62.04 6.49 63.05
CA LYS A 645 62.11 7.44 61.94
C LYS A 645 61.87 6.74 60.60
N ALA A 646 62.57 5.64 60.35
CA ALA A 646 62.40 4.85 59.13
C ALA A 646 60.96 4.31 58.97
N LYS A 647 60.30 3.92 60.08
CA LYS A 647 58.90 3.46 60.07
C LYS A 647 57.92 4.54 59.60
N ARG A 648 58.12 5.80 59.99
CA ARG A 648 57.28 6.93 59.52
C ARG A 648 57.48 7.22 58.04
N ASP A 649 58.71 7.10 57.56
CA ASP A 649 59.03 7.30 56.14
C ASP A 649 58.45 6.18 55.27
N LEU A 650 58.42 4.94 55.77
CA LEU A 650 57.72 3.83 55.11
C LEU A 650 56.21 4.10 55.01
N GLN A 651 55.59 4.60 56.08
CA GLN A 651 54.15 4.90 56.10
C GLN A 651 53.76 5.98 55.08
N LYS A 652 54.57 7.04 54.96
CA LYS A 652 54.38 8.06 53.92
C LYS A 652 54.50 7.47 52.51
N LEU A 653 55.50 6.62 52.27
CA LEU A 653 55.66 5.95 50.98
C LEU A 653 54.47 5.04 50.66
N THR A 654 53.94 4.32 51.64
CA THR A 654 52.76 3.45 51.42
C THR A 654 51.49 4.26 51.13
N ASP A 655 51.30 5.41 51.78
CA ASP A 655 50.16 6.29 51.52
C ASP A 655 50.24 6.93 50.11
N GLU A 656 51.45 7.33 49.68
CA GLU A 656 51.68 7.81 48.32
C GLU A 656 51.44 6.74 47.26
N VAL A 657 51.82 5.48 47.52
CA VAL A 657 51.53 4.35 46.62
C VAL A 657 50.03 4.11 46.52
N ALA A 658 49.29 4.19 47.63
CA ALA A 658 47.83 4.02 47.62
C ALA A 658 47.12 5.10 46.79
N GLN A 659 47.53 6.37 46.92
CA GLN A 659 46.98 7.48 46.12
C GLN A 659 47.31 7.33 44.63
N LEU A 660 48.51 6.86 44.29
CA LEU A 660 48.90 6.59 42.89
C LEU A 660 48.14 5.40 42.31
N GLU A 661 47.85 4.37 43.10
CA GLU A 661 47.04 3.22 42.66
C GLU A 661 45.56 3.63 42.44
N GLU A 662 44.99 4.52 43.26
CA GLU A 662 43.63 5.05 43.09
C GLU A 662 43.51 5.96 41.86
N THR A 663 44.46 6.86 41.66
CA THR A 663 44.51 7.72 40.46
C THR A 663 44.69 6.87 39.19
N LEU A 664 45.57 5.86 39.20
CA LEU A 664 45.68 4.89 38.10
C LEU A 664 44.39 4.13 37.83
N PHE A 665 43.66 3.73 38.87
CA PHE A 665 42.38 3.06 38.71
C PHE A 665 41.35 3.97 38.03
N SER A 666 41.28 5.25 38.43
CA SER A 666 40.38 6.22 37.82
C SER A 666 40.73 6.50 36.34
N LEU A 667 42.01 6.65 36.02
CA LEU A 667 42.49 6.88 34.65
C LEU A 667 42.23 5.66 33.76
N ARG A 668 42.49 4.44 34.26
CA ARG A 668 42.16 3.19 33.54
C ARG A 668 40.67 3.08 33.24
N ARG A 669 39.80 3.44 34.19
CA ARG A 669 38.35 3.45 33.97
C ARG A 669 37.91 4.46 32.91
N GLN A 670 38.49 5.65 32.91
CA GLN A 670 38.20 6.67 31.88
C GLN A 670 38.71 6.21 30.50
N PHE A 671 39.89 5.60 30.45
CA PHE A 671 40.44 5.02 29.24
C PHE A 671 39.56 3.90 28.70
N ASP A 672 39.13 2.94 29.53
CA ASP A 672 38.24 1.85 29.11
C ASP A 672 36.90 2.39 28.57
N SER A 673 36.34 3.43 29.19
CA SER A 673 35.14 4.10 28.70
C SER A 673 35.36 4.77 27.34
N ALA A 674 36.46 5.52 27.19
CA ALA A 674 36.78 6.20 25.93
C ALA A 674 37.13 5.19 24.81
N GLN A 675 37.80 4.09 25.14
CA GLN A 675 38.12 2.99 24.24
C GLN A 675 36.85 2.31 23.72
N THR A 676 35.89 2.01 24.59
CA THR A 676 34.61 1.39 24.20
C THR A 676 33.76 2.32 23.33
N GLU A 677 33.69 3.62 23.65
CA GLU A 677 33.07 4.63 22.79
C GLU A 677 33.73 4.70 21.40
N MET A 678 35.07 4.75 21.36
CA MET A 678 35.83 4.77 20.11
C MET A 678 35.58 3.50 19.28
N GLU A 679 35.57 2.32 19.89
CA GLU A 679 35.28 1.05 19.19
C GLU A 679 33.86 1.00 18.64
N ASN A 680 32.87 1.52 19.38
CA ASN A 680 31.50 1.61 18.91
C ASN A 680 31.37 2.58 17.74
N LEU A 681 32.00 3.75 17.82
CA LEU A 681 32.06 4.72 16.71
C LEU A 681 32.73 4.10 15.47
N LYS A 682 33.84 3.37 15.62
CA LYS A 682 34.50 2.64 14.52
C LYS A 682 33.56 1.62 13.87
N LYS A 683 32.84 0.83 14.67
CA LYS A 683 31.87 -0.16 14.17
C LYS A 683 30.72 0.52 13.40
N GLU A 684 30.15 1.59 13.93
CA GLU A 684 29.09 2.36 13.26
C GLU A 684 29.57 2.95 11.93
N MET A 685 30.76 3.54 11.91
CA MET A 685 31.35 4.10 10.70
C MET A 685 31.64 3.03 9.64
N ASP A 686 32.11 1.86 10.03
CA ASP A 686 32.35 0.75 9.11
C ASP A 686 31.05 0.24 8.48
N VAL A 687 29.97 0.14 9.26
CA VAL A 687 28.64 -0.21 8.75
C VAL A 687 28.15 0.85 7.77
N MET A 688 28.23 2.13 8.13
CA MET A 688 27.83 3.23 7.25
C MET A 688 28.67 3.28 5.97
N ARG A 689 29.98 3.03 6.04
CA ARG A 689 30.86 2.98 4.88
C ARG A 689 30.47 1.86 3.91
N ARG A 690 30.18 0.66 4.43
CA ARG A 690 29.74 -0.46 3.59
C ARG A 690 28.38 -0.17 2.95
N GLN A 691 27.45 0.41 3.70
CA GLN A 691 26.15 0.83 3.17
C GLN A 691 26.30 1.88 2.06
N LEU A 692 27.16 2.89 2.26
CA LEU A 692 27.45 3.90 1.25
C LEU A 692 28.06 3.32 -0.02
N MET A 693 29.07 2.44 0.11
CA MET A 693 29.68 1.79 -1.05
C MET A 693 28.67 0.93 -1.83
N ALA A 694 27.83 0.18 -1.12
CA ALA A 694 26.78 -0.63 -1.74
C ALA A 694 25.75 0.26 -2.46
N ALA A 695 25.31 1.35 -1.82
CA ALA A 695 24.35 2.29 -2.37
C ALA A 695 24.90 3.02 -3.60
N GLN A 696 26.16 3.51 -3.55
CA GLN A 696 26.84 4.14 -4.69
C GLN A 696 26.98 3.18 -5.88
N LYS A 697 27.41 1.95 -5.64
CA LYS A 697 27.52 0.94 -6.70
C LYS A 697 26.17 0.67 -7.38
N LEU A 698 25.09 0.69 -6.59
CA LEU A 698 23.73 0.47 -7.08
C LEU A 698 23.20 1.68 -7.86
N THR A 699 23.46 2.92 -7.40
CA THR A 699 23.10 4.14 -8.15
C THR A 699 23.89 4.29 -9.44
N ASP A 700 25.18 3.96 -9.44
CA ASP A 700 26.02 4.03 -10.63
C ASP A 700 25.61 2.96 -11.64
N GLY A 701 25.32 1.75 -11.18
CA GLY A 701 24.81 0.67 -12.03
C GLY A 701 23.43 0.95 -12.63
N LEU A 702 22.62 1.77 -11.96
CA LEU A 702 21.29 2.20 -12.43
C LEU A 702 21.32 3.56 -13.16
N GLY A 703 22.49 4.16 -13.38
CA GLY A 703 22.60 5.46 -14.04
C GLY A 703 22.07 5.45 -15.47
N SER A 704 22.45 4.45 -16.27
CA SER A 704 21.95 4.27 -17.64
C SER A 704 20.47 3.92 -17.68
N GLU A 705 20.00 3.14 -16.71
CA GLU A 705 18.58 2.80 -16.53
C GLU A 705 17.74 4.04 -16.21
N LYS A 706 18.25 4.94 -15.36
CA LYS A 706 17.61 6.23 -15.06
C LYS A 706 17.45 7.08 -16.32
N GLU A 707 18.49 7.23 -17.12
CA GLU A 707 18.43 7.98 -18.38
C GLU A 707 17.44 7.35 -19.36
N ARG A 708 17.45 6.02 -19.48
CA ARG A 708 16.47 5.29 -20.30
C ARG A 708 15.04 5.54 -19.83
N TRP A 709 14.76 5.42 -18.54
CA TRP A 709 13.42 5.66 -17.99
C TRP A 709 12.94 7.09 -18.22
N ILE A 710 13.83 8.08 -18.17
CA ILE A 710 13.49 9.48 -18.48
C ILE A 710 13.11 9.63 -19.96
N GLN A 711 13.89 9.06 -20.87
CA GLN A 711 13.60 9.08 -22.31
C GLN A 711 12.29 8.33 -22.62
N GLU A 712 12.10 7.17 -22.01
CA GLU A 712 10.90 6.34 -22.20
C GLU A 712 9.65 7.02 -21.64
N LEU A 713 9.75 7.71 -20.51
CA LEU A 713 8.65 8.51 -19.97
C LEU A 713 8.30 9.69 -20.90
N ALA A 714 9.30 10.35 -21.51
CA ALA A 714 9.06 11.38 -22.50
C ALA A 714 8.39 10.82 -23.77
N ASN A 715 8.83 9.65 -24.24
CA ASN A 715 8.21 8.95 -25.38
C ASN A 715 6.76 8.57 -25.06
N LEU A 716 6.50 7.96 -23.91
CA LEU A 716 5.15 7.60 -23.46
C LEU A 716 4.23 8.83 -23.35
N GLY A 717 4.76 9.97 -22.90
CA GLY A 717 4.02 11.23 -22.86
C GLY A 717 3.69 11.79 -24.26
N SER A 718 4.58 11.58 -25.24
CA SER A 718 4.30 11.93 -26.64
C SER A 718 3.28 10.97 -27.28
N GLU A 719 3.41 9.66 -27.02
CA GLU A 719 2.48 8.64 -27.48
C GLU A 719 1.08 8.89 -26.93
N GLN A 720 0.96 9.25 -25.65
CA GLN A 720 -0.32 9.53 -25.01
C GLN A 720 -1.13 10.61 -25.73
N LYS A 721 -0.46 11.63 -26.30
CA LYS A 721 -1.12 12.66 -27.10
C LYS A 721 -1.63 12.13 -28.44
N CYS A 722 -0.86 11.22 -29.06
CA CYS A 722 -1.18 10.62 -30.35
C CYS A 722 -2.15 9.42 -30.25
N LEU A 723 -2.39 8.87 -29.04
CA LEU A 723 -3.24 7.70 -28.83
C LEU A 723 -4.64 7.91 -29.37
N LEU A 724 -5.23 9.09 -29.21
CA LEU A 724 -6.59 9.39 -29.66
C LEU A 724 -6.76 9.12 -31.17
N GLY A 725 -5.95 9.77 -31.99
CA GLY A 725 -5.98 9.59 -33.45
C GLY A 725 -5.51 8.20 -33.89
N SER A 726 -4.48 7.66 -33.23
CA SER A 726 -3.93 6.33 -33.55
C SER A 726 -4.95 5.22 -33.29
N SER A 727 -5.68 5.28 -32.17
CA SER A 727 -6.74 4.32 -31.83
C SER A 727 -7.92 4.43 -32.80
N LEU A 728 -8.29 5.64 -33.23
CA LEU A 728 -9.35 5.86 -34.22
C LEU A 728 -8.99 5.21 -35.55
N ILE A 729 -7.80 5.50 -36.09
CA ILE A 729 -7.31 4.93 -37.34
C ILE A 729 -7.16 3.41 -37.23
N ALA A 730 -6.61 2.91 -36.12
CA ALA A 730 -6.46 1.48 -35.90
C ALA A 730 -7.79 0.75 -35.92
N SER A 731 -8.82 1.29 -35.26
CA SER A 731 -10.17 0.71 -35.28
C SER A 731 -10.76 0.75 -36.70
N ALA A 732 -10.64 1.88 -37.40
CA ALA A 732 -11.14 2.02 -38.77
C ALA A 732 -10.48 1.00 -39.71
N PHE A 733 -9.17 0.81 -39.58
CA PHE A 733 -8.40 -0.17 -40.36
C PHE A 733 -8.93 -1.59 -40.12
N LEU A 734 -9.09 -1.99 -38.86
CA LEU A 734 -9.54 -3.33 -38.49
C LEU A 734 -10.96 -3.61 -38.97
N CYS A 735 -11.86 -2.63 -38.90
CA CYS A 735 -13.26 -2.80 -39.26
C CYS A 735 -13.53 -2.71 -40.77
N TYR A 736 -12.85 -1.83 -41.50
CA TYR A 736 -13.22 -1.52 -42.90
C TYR A 736 -12.23 -2.00 -43.95
N LEU A 737 -10.93 -2.03 -43.68
CA LEU A 737 -9.93 -2.18 -44.75
C LEU A 737 -9.65 -3.63 -45.17
N GLY A 738 -10.16 -4.62 -44.44
CA GLY A 738 -9.98 -6.04 -44.73
C GLY A 738 -10.31 -6.44 -46.19
N PRO A 739 -11.49 -6.08 -46.74
CA PRO A 739 -11.89 -6.49 -48.09
C PRO A 739 -11.18 -5.75 -49.24
N PHE A 740 -10.56 -4.59 -48.98
CA PHE A 740 -9.97 -3.74 -50.01
C PHE A 740 -8.57 -4.22 -50.46
N THR A 741 -8.18 -3.84 -51.69
CA THR A 741 -6.81 -4.07 -52.22
C THR A 741 -5.80 -3.08 -51.64
N SER A 742 -4.49 -3.36 -51.78
CA SER A 742 -3.43 -2.51 -51.22
C SER A 742 -3.56 -1.04 -51.63
N GLU A 743 -3.86 -0.77 -52.90
CA GLU A 743 -4.03 0.59 -53.44
C GLU A 743 -5.17 1.36 -52.74
N PHE A 744 -6.31 0.69 -52.52
CA PHE A 744 -7.43 1.28 -51.79
C PHE A 744 -7.09 1.49 -50.32
N ARG A 745 -6.39 0.53 -49.70
CA ARG A 745 -5.96 0.64 -48.29
C ARG A 745 -5.00 1.80 -48.09
N GLU A 746 -3.99 1.94 -48.93
CA GLU A 746 -3.01 3.04 -48.84
C GLU A 746 -3.65 4.41 -49.07
N ARG A 747 -4.55 4.52 -50.05
CA ARG A 747 -5.28 5.76 -50.31
C ARG A 747 -6.18 6.14 -49.12
N LEU A 748 -7.04 5.23 -48.67
CA LEU A 748 -7.96 5.49 -47.56
C LEU A 748 -7.20 5.81 -46.28
N LEU A 749 -6.22 4.99 -45.91
CA LEU A 749 -5.49 5.12 -44.65
C LEU A 749 -4.62 6.39 -44.60
N TYR A 750 -3.72 6.55 -45.58
CA TYR A 750 -2.69 7.59 -45.50
C TYR A 750 -3.08 8.90 -46.17
N LYS A 751 -3.84 8.85 -47.27
CA LYS A 751 -4.18 10.08 -48.03
C LYS A 751 -5.47 10.73 -47.57
N GLU A 752 -6.43 9.95 -47.10
CA GLU A 752 -7.74 10.47 -46.65
C GLU A 752 -7.80 10.56 -45.13
N TRP A 753 -7.73 9.43 -44.41
CA TRP A 753 -8.01 9.41 -42.96
C TRP A 753 -6.93 10.07 -42.13
N LEU A 754 -5.66 9.70 -42.33
CA LEU A 754 -4.55 10.29 -41.57
C LEU A 754 -4.44 11.80 -41.80
N ASN A 755 -4.59 12.26 -43.05
CA ASN A 755 -4.55 13.68 -43.37
C ASN A 755 -5.73 14.45 -42.75
N SER A 756 -6.95 13.89 -42.76
CA SER A 756 -8.11 14.50 -42.11
C SER A 756 -7.85 14.72 -40.62
N ILE A 757 -7.33 13.69 -39.94
CA ILE A 757 -7.05 13.75 -38.50
C ILE A 757 -5.94 14.75 -38.17
N ILE A 758 -4.91 14.88 -39.01
CA ILE A 758 -3.83 15.87 -38.80
C ILE A 758 -4.34 17.31 -39.00
N HIS A 759 -5.28 17.53 -39.92
CA HIS A 759 -5.81 18.86 -40.22
C HIS A 759 -6.83 19.36 -39.19
N ASP A 760 -7.55 18.44 -38.54
CA ASP A 760 -8.63 18.79 -37.59
C ASP A 760 -8.14 19.08 -36.16
N GLY A 761 -6.82 19.07 -35.92
CA GLY A 761 -6.19 19.44 -34.64
C GLY A 761 -5.95 18.26 -33.73
#